data_AF-A0A1S6IZZ9-F1
#
_entry.id   AF-A0A1S6IZZ9-F1
#
_cell.length_a   1.000
_cell.length_b   1.000
_cell.length_c   1.000
_cell.angle_alpha   90.00
_cell.angle_beta   90.00
_cell.angle_gamma   90.00
#
_symmetry.space_group_name_H-M   'P 1'
#
loop_
_entity.id
_entity.type
_entity.pdbx_description
1 polymer ?
#
loop_
_entity_poly.entity_id
_entity_poly.type
_entity_poly.pdbx_seq_one_letter_code
_entity_poly.pdbx_strand_id
1 'polypeptide(L)'
;MQSKPNGRICVQTNNPIKPIDRNVWRIIGFLLKKHIAFSSGEYDGLQVTCENKTLFCPRNENNKKNDTKIMEFTFKNKTYLVSSTNAIRIRQIGEKYFITEDIFTPIINYVNLVEETENLFRDRYGLFIGSKSSRAMQGQKHLFVDLIAHAARLLGDLFGISVREINPKVPYIVALTFDVDGFFPGQPQKVIEFLKRWQVIQPTFMVMATDKDELTIYDPEYNLEDPSLKSLWDSDSEIGLHSSYLAHDDYELLMKQKERLEKTAGRLIYGHRSHYYRFAYPRSWGQQLRAGFLYDASLGYPDTPGNRNGTNIPVPFPDPDGFERKLWTISTTCLDQHFFDPNSYLFWEGKGKENIDLIFDNIQMNGGIITLDWHVHVIDNPSFPNHFKPLEYMLERASSDGALITGLGKIVKSMDEEWDRLFADLKWSLKEGVFKTNSKNQDEIATYTNIFSNQNLGATSIDTAIMSFLSVLPNDAETILDIGCGPGLMSRRIPPFHKVLCMDIDEEIILPITKPKCLGDITNIPLEDKCVDLAMACDVIEHLTDDDIHKAISELERVSRKYIYLQVPFSESLAAGQIKCPNCENVWHVNHHKQSFTLKRLFNLLSSKWVPKTVNFTGDIIYFDIPPNYYGLKESLGQSNLSTDGINCASCGHTLKGINETHNDQVFKEITRFSSRLTPRYSEVGILFEFDGEPLKDIEPVVRTRSGQAKAIPKPIVIQENILDFSKPFVESNSYSSFEQIPILIPHQVAVIRETNKIRIVKSELAKNASISMAFPMILNCGDTIKVKGYASDKLELTFLGYSSGDNEFVISVNLVHNDFFLEIIIPPEMEKAKGFIRIIWCGGSELNLYSVEVSNNNPNRLFYTFQGSFISEFSHIEKTKDGILYRWALPYDNLAFFSEELDQWIEKAHADESPKEDYNNILFQHIKFLMKQISFLEKELHLKRIEVEKNKLIQSEVEGNIGIPSINLHDHGNVGNKESIELELLGKTQQLEAQLHDALQCIIVLEDKINNLRLEYEQKNLMLDNQLQNAMEFINLLEEKVIPHKSNFTIKNKDNFRARLIRIIKQICKRLIILIKRYPLLISIGDLLRLRRIYHKLKLRGWV
;
A
#
# COMPACT_ATOMS: atom_id res chain seq x y z
N MET A 1 -1.39 -15.94 -37.67
CA MET A 1 -0.87 -15.83 -39.06
C MET A 1 -0.57 -14.37 -39.34
N GLN A 2 0.71 -14.00 -39.37
CA GLN A 2 1.19 -12.63 -39.57
C GLN A 2 1.33 -12.34 -41.07
N SER A 3 0.56 -11.39 -41.60
CA SER A 3 0.83 -10.77 -42.90
C SER A 3 2.15 -10.01 -42.83
N LYS A 4 3.06 -10.23 -43.78
CA LYS A 4 4.29 -9.43 -43.93
C LYS A 4 3.95 -7.92 -43.93
N PRO A 5 4.70 -7.08 -43.20
CA PRO A 5 4.34 -5.70 -42.95
C PRO A 5 4.79 -4.80 -44.10
N ASN A 6 3.90 -4.54 -45.06
CA ASN A 6 4.09 -3.36 -45.91
C ASN A 6 3.82 -2.13 -45.04
N GLY A 7 4.87 -1.40 -44.63
CA GLY A 7 4.75 -0.05 -44.07
C GLY A 7 4.90 0.15 -42.55
N ARG A 8 5.48 -0.78 -41.79
CA ARG A 8 5.78 -0.59 -40.34
C ARG A 8 7.29 -0.64 -40.05
N ILE A 9 7.72 0.07 -39.02
CA ILE A 9 9.08 -0.03 -38.45
C ILE A 9 8.98 -0.90 -37.18
N CYS A 10 9.76 -1.96 -37.11
CA CYS A 10 9.84 -2.85 -35.95
C CYS A 10 11.11 -2.56 -35.16
N VAL A 11 10.97 -2.23 -33.88
CA VAL A 11 12.09 -2.01 -32.95
C VAL A 11 12.17 -3.22 -32.02
N GLN A 12 13.30 -3.93 -32.07
CA GLN A 12 13.55 -5.14 -31.31
C GLN A 12 14.74 -4.95 -30.38
N THR A 13 14.64 -5.47 -29.16
CA THR A 13 15.70 -5.43 -28.15
C THR A 13 15.73 -6.74 -27.38
N ASN A 14 16.89 -7.09 -26.82
CA ASN A 14 17.01 -8.19 -25.86
C ASN A 14 16.24 -7.90 -24.56
N ASN A 15 16.36 -6.67 -24.05
CA ASN A 15 15.58 -6.18 -22.93
C ASN A 15 14.38 -5.37 -23.42
N PRO A 16 13.14 -5.76 -23.10
CA PRO A 16 11.94 -5.04 -23.54
C PRO A 16 11.98 -3.52 -23.26
N ILE A 17 11.51 -2.72 -24.22
CA ILE A 17 11.53 -1.25 -24.14
C ILE A 17 10.41 -0.75 -23.22
N LYS A 18 10.76 0.16 -22.31
CA LYS A 18 9.83 0.78 -21.35
C LYS A 18 8.75 1.61 -22.05
N PRO A 19 7.50 1.65 -21.54
CA PRO A 19 6.42 2.43 -22.14
C PRO A 19 6.78 3.90 -22.41
N ILE A 20 7.50 4.54 -21.48
CA ILE A 20 7.96 5.94 -21.64
C ILE A 20 8.92 6.09 -22.83
N ASP A 21 9.85 5.14 -23.01
CA ASP A 21 10.82 5.13 -24.11
C ASP A 21 10.16 4.82 -25.47
N ARG A 22 9.09 4.02 -25.46
CA ARG A 22 8.28 3.73 -26.67
C ARG A 22 7.68 4.99 -27.26
N ASN A 23 7.36 6.00 -26.45
CA ASN A 23 6.82 7.26 -26.93
C ASN A 23 7.80 7.98 -27.88
N VAL A 24 9.10 7.94 -27.58
CA VAL A 24 10.15 8.54 -28.42
C VAL A 24 10.21 7.87 -29.78
N TRP A 25 10.12 6.54 -29.82
CA TRP A 25 10.02 5.81 -31.07
C TRP A 25 8.75 6.14 -31.85
N ARG A 26 7.60 6.29 -31.19
CA ARG A 26 6.36 6.73 -31.85
C ARG A 26 6.50 8.11 -32.49
N ILE A 27 7.23 9.03 -31.86
CA ILE A 27 7.54 10.34 -32.46
C ILE A 27 8.43 10.17 -33.71
N ILE A 28 9.44 9.32 -33.66
CA ILE A 28 10.25 8.99 -34.86
C ILE A 28 9.36 8.37 -35.95
N GLY A 29 8.45 7.46 -35.59
CA GLY A 29 7.47 6.87 -36.52
C GLY A 29 6.54 7.91 -37.13
N PHE A 30 6.05 8.85 -36.31
CA PHE A 30 5.24 9.98 -36.75
C PHE A 30 5.98 10.83 -37.79
N LEU A 31 7.27 11.11 -37.56
CA LEU A 31 8.12 11.83 -38.52
C LEU A 31 8.44 11.02 -39.78
N LEU A 32 8.40 9.70 -39.72
CA LEU A 32 8.59 8.84 -40.89
C LEU A 32 7.27 8.45 -41.58
N LYS A 33 6.12 8.88 -41.04
CA LYS A 33 4.78 8.42 -41.44
C LYS A 33 4.67 6.88 -41.43
N LYS A 34 5.26 6.26 -40.43
CA LYS A 34 5.27 4.81 -40.21
C LYS A 34 4.76 4.49 -38.81
N HIS A 35 3.93 3.46 -38.72
CA HIS A 35 3.59 2.87 -37.43
C HIS A 35 4.81 2.13 -36.85
N ILE A 36 4.98 2.19 -35.53
CA ILE A 36 6.06 1.52 -34.80
C ILE A 36 5.51 0.29 -34.08
N ALA A 37 6.15 -0.85 -34.31
CA ALA A 37 5.93 -2.07 -33.55
C ALA A 37 7.14 -2.37 -32.66
N PHE A 38 6.89 -2.95 -31.49
CA PHE A 38 7.93 -3.37 -30.55
C PHE A 38 7.89 -4.88 -30.38
N SER A 39 9.05 -5.53 -30.33
CA SER A 39 9.15 -6.96 -29.99
C SER A 39 10.45 -7.24 -29.22
N SER A 40 10.54 -8.42 -28.61
CA SER A 40 11.82 -8.95 -28.15
C SER A 40 12.65 -9.49 -29.33
N GLY A 41 13.97 -9.58 -29.15
CA GLY A 41 14.91 -10.16 -30.11
C GLY A 41 16.22 -10.60 -29.43
N GLU A 42 17.10 -11.28 -30.17
CA GLU A 42 18.34 -11.85 -29.60
C GLU A 42 19.52 -10.85 -29.56
N TYR A 43 19.42 -9.74 -30.29
CA TYR A 43 20.51 -8.77 -30.41
C TYR A 43 20.69 -7.97 -29.10
N ASP A 44 21.92 -7.94 -28.60
CA ASP A 44 22.31 -7.15 -27.42
C ASP A 44 22.45 -5.66 -27.79
N GLY A 45 21.31 -5.01 -27.97
CA GLY A 45 21.18 -3.65 -28.44
C GLY A 45 19.80 -3.38 -29.05
N LEU A 46 19.73 -2.40 -29.94
CA LEU A 46 18.57 -2.04 -30.73
C LEU A 46 18.70 -2.60 -32.15
N GLN A 47 17.74 -3.43 -32.54
CA GLN A 47 17.54 -3.88 -33.91
C GLN A 47 16.29 -3.20 -34.48
N VAL A 48 16.47 -2.28 -35.43
CA VAL A 48 15.37 -1.55 -36.08
C VAL A 48 15.21 -2.07 -37.50
N THR A 49 14.03 -2.61 -37.83
CA THR A 49 13.75 -3.20 -39.14
C THR A 49 12.62 -2.48 -39.83
N CYS A 50 12.79 -2.18 -41.12
CA CYS A 50 11.72 -1.71 -42.00
C CYS A 50 11.84 -2.43 -43.34
N GLU A 51 10.76 -3.11 -43.76
CA GLU A 51 10.74 -3.91 -44.98
C GLU A 51 11.86 -4.96 -44.99
N ASN A 52 12.81 -4.88 -45.93
CA ASN A 52 13.95 -5.80 -46.04
C ASN A 52 15.24 -5.28 -45.39
N LYS A 53 15.21 -4.08 -44.79
CA LYS A 53 16.39 -3.40 -44.23
C LYS A 53 16.40 -3.44 -42.71
N THR A 54 17.58 -3.59 -42.14
CA THR A 54 17.76 -3.67 -40.68
C THR A 54 18.95 -2.82 -40.23
N LEU A 55 18.74 -2.00 -39.21
CA LEU A 55 19.78 -1.28 -38.47
C LEU A 55 20.05 -2.00 -37.15
N PHE A 56 21.32 -2.26 -36.86
CA PHE A 56 21.83 -2.73 -35.59
C PHE A 56 22.58 -1.59 -34.90
N CYS A 57 22.09 -1.18 -33.74
CA CYS A 57 22.63 -0.11 -32.92
C CYS A 57 22.90 -0.63 -31.51
N PRO A 58 24.11 -0.46 -30.94
CA PRO A 58 24.32 -0.82 -29.54
C PRO A 58 23.40 0.02 -28.64
N ARG A 59 23.09 -0.50 -27.46
CA ARG A 59 22.25 0.17 -26.46
C ARG A 59 22.99 0.20 -25.14
N ASN A 60 23.15 1.38 -24.55
CA ASN A 60 23.80 1.56 -23.26
C ASN A 60 22.78 2.05 -22.22
N GLU A 61 22.02 1.12 -21.63
CA GLU A 61 20.97 1.43 -20.65
C GLU A 61 21.52 2.07 -19.35
N ASN A 62 22.82 1.90 -19.08
CA ASN A 62 23.49 2.46 -17.90
C ASN A 62 24.01 3.88 -18.12
N ASN A 63 23.89 4.44 -19.32
CA ASN A 63 24.34 5.79 -19.66
C ASN A 63 23.36 6.87 -19.16
N LYS A 64 23.04 6.82 -17.86
CA LYS A 64 22.30 7.87 -17.14
C LYS A 64 23.11 9.16 -16.96
N LYS A 65 24.39 9.17 -17.35
CA LYS A 65 25.33 10.27 -17.13
C LYS A 65 25.55 11.10 -18.40
N ASN A 66 25.78 12.40 -18.18
CA ASN A 66 26.13 13.47 -19.13
C ASN A 66 27.43 13.25 -19.95
N ASP A 67 27.89 12.01 -20.14
CA ASP A 67 29.14 11.70 -20.84
C ASP A 67 28.98 11.70 -22.38
N THR A 68 27.75 11.86 -22.87
CA THR A 68 27.50 11.97 -24.32
C THR A 68 27.68 13.39 -24.84
N LYS A 69 28.21 13.50 -26.06
CA LYS A 69 28.45 14.77 -26.75
C LYS A 69 27.71 14.81 -28.07
N ILE A 70 27.25 16.00 -28.45
CA ILE A 70 26.75 16.21 -29.81
C ILE A 70 27.91 16.10 -30.79
N MET A 71 27.82 15.14 -31.70
CA MET A 71 28.84 14.84 -32.70
C MET A 71 28.26 14.91 -34.11
N GLU A 72 29.10 15.36 -35.01
CA GLU A 72 28.84 15.40 -36.44
C GLU A 72 29.43 14.17 -37.12
N PHE A 73 28.67 13.54 -38.01
CA PHE A 73 29.21 12.53 -38.92
C PHE A 73 28.54 12.61 -40.29
N THR A 74 29.21 12.07 -41.31
CA THR A 74 28.73 12.04 -42.69
C THR A 74 28.35 10.63 -43.11
N PHE A 75 27.20 10.46 -43.74
CA PHE A 75 26.76 9.22 -44.38
C PHE A 75 26.13 9.53 -45.74
N LYS A 76 26.59 8.84 -46.81
CA LYS A 76 26.15 9.07 -48.21
C LYS A 76 26.14 10.56 -48.62
N ASN A 77 27.20 11.30 -48.29
CA ASN A 77 27.37 12.74 -48.54
C ASN A 77 26.36 13.66 -47.83
N LYS A 78 25.67 13.16 -46.81
CA LYS A 78 24.80 13.95 -45.93
C LYS A 78 25.37 14.00 -44.52
N THR A 79 25.22 15.15 -43.88
CA THR A 79 25.72 15.40 -42.51
C THR A 79 24.60 15.22 -41.49
N TYR A 80 24.91 14.54 -40.39
CA TYR A 80 23.99 14.29 -39.28
C TYR A 80 24.64 14.69 -37.97
N LEU A 81 23.84 15.27 -37.07
CA LEU A 81 24.21 15.59 -35.70
C LEU A 81 23.46 14.65 -34.77
N VAL A 82 24.19 13.97 -33.89
CA VAL A 82 23.62 13.01 -32.94
C VAL A 82 24.38 13.09 -31.63
N SER A 83 23.78 12.64 -30.54
CA SER A 83 24.46 12.55 -29.25
C SER A 83 24.96 11.13 -29.03
N SER A 84 26.25 10.96 -28.73
CA SER A 84 26.86 9.66 -28.40
C SER A 84 28.13 9.84 -27.56
N THR A 85 28.77 8.76 -27.13
CA THR A 85 30.00 8.82 -26.33
C THR A 85 31.25 8.96 -27.20
N ASN A 86 31.32 8.24 -28.32
CA ASN A 86 32.45 8.31 -29.25
C ASN A 86 32.04 8.61 -30.69
N ALA A 87 33.03 8.86 -31.55
CA ALA A 87 32.81 9.11 -32.98
C ALA A 87 32.08 7.94 -33.66
N ILE A 88 31.13 8.29 -34.53
CA ILE A 88 30.21 7.33 -35.14
C ILE A 88 30.71 6.86 -36.49
N ARG A 89 30.55 5.56 -36.75
CA ARG A 89 30.71 4.96 -38.09
C ARG A 89 29.51 4.09 -38.39
N ILE A 90 29.10 4.08 -39.66
CA ILE A 90 28.07 3.18 -40.18
C ILE A 90 28.71 2.24 -41.19
N ARG A 91 28.56 0.94 -40.97
CA ARG A 91 28.97 -0.11 -41.92
C ARG A 91 27.73 -0.75 -42.53
N GLN A 92 27.67 -0.83 -43.86
CA GLN A 92 26.62 -1.53 -44.59
C GLN A 92 27.10 -2.90 -45.08
N ILE A 93 26.30 -3.94 -44.87
CA ILE A 93 26.51 -5.30 -45.39
C ILE A 93 25.18 -5.79 -45.98
N GLY A 94 25.04 -5.73 -47.30
CA GLY A 94 23.74 -5.96 -47.96
C GLY A 94 22.69 -4.95 -47.50
N GLU A 95 21.54 -5.45 -47.03
CA GLU A 95 20.44 -4.64 -46.46
C GLU A 95 20.58 -4.41 -44.94
N LYS A 96 21.71 -4.80 -44.34
CA LYS A 96 22.01 -4.60 -42.92
C LYS A 96 22.95 -3.43 -42.70
N TYR A 97 22.63 -2.58 -41.73
CA TYR A 97 23.43 -1.44 -41.31
C TYR A 97 23.86 -1.63 -39.85
N PHE A 98 25.12 -1.32 -39.55
CA PHE A 98 25.70 -1.42 -38.22
C PHE A 98 26.26 -0.05 -37.83
N ILE A 99 25.72 0.55 -36.78
CA ILE A 99 26.25 1.79 -36.19
C ILE A 99 27.12 1.46 -34.98
N THR A 100 28.24 2.16 -34.82
CA THR A 100 29.24 1.82 -33.79
C THR A 100 28.87 2.26 -32.37
N GLU A 101 27.93 3.18 -32.21
CA GLU A 101 27.64 3.84 -30.93
C GLU A 101 26.12 3.97 -30.72
N ASP A 102 25.72 4.10 -29.45
CA ASP A 102 24.33 4.31 -29.07
C ASP A 102 23.95 5.78 -29.31
N ILE A 103 23.02 5.99 -30.23
CA ILE A 103 22.49 7.31 -30.58
C ILE A 103 21.06 7.53 -30.11
N PHE A 104 20.36 6.49 -29.62
CA PHE A 104 18.95 6.56 -29.29
C PHE A 104 18.70 6.77 -27.78
N THR A 105 19.49 6.13 -26.91
CA THR A 105 19.36 6.35 -25.46
C THR A 105 19.54 7.82 -25.05
N PRO A 106 20.49 8.58 -25.62
CA PRO A 106 20.60 10.01 -25.32
C PRO A 106 19.37 10.81 -25.74
N ILE A 107 18.79 10.50 -26.91
CA ILE A 107 17.55 11.14 -27.39
C ILE A 107 16.40 10.85 -26.43
N ILE A 108 16.26 9.59 -26.00
CA ILE A 108 15.25 9.17 -25.04
C ILE A 108 15.38 9.96 -23.74
N ASN A 109 16.61 10.10 -23.23
CA ASN A 109 16.86 10.86 -22.00
C ASN A 109 16.48 12.34 -22.11
N TYR A 110 16.76 12.99 -23.25
CA TYR A 110 16.39 14.38 -23.47
C TYR A 110 14.88 14.59 -23.58
N VAL A 111 14.20 13.75 -24.37
CA VAL A 111 12.75 13.87 -24.59
C VAL A 111 11.99 13.58 -23.30
N ASN A 112 12.44 12.59 -22.52
CA ASN A 112 11.83 12.24 -21.24
C ASN A 112 12.28 13.14 -20.09
N LEU A 113 13.04 14.20 -20.36
CA LEU A 113 13.52 15.19 -19.38
C LEU A 113 14.25 14.52 -18.19
N VAL A 114 14.98 13.43 -18.44
CA VAL A 114 15.65 12.62 -17.40
C VAL A 114 16.61 13.47 -16.58
N GLU A 115 17.34 14.37 -17.23
CA GLU A 115 18.27 15.30 -16.58
C GLU A 115 17.59 16.14 -15.49
N GLU A 116 16.33 16.55 -15.69
CA GLU A 116 15.58 17.35 -14.72
C GLU A 116 15.02 16.53 -13.57
N THR A 117 14.70 15.25 -13.84
CA THR A 117 14.19 14.34 -12.81
C THR A 117 15.29 13.81 -11.90
N GLU A 118 16.52 13.70 -12.41
CA GLU A 118 17.67 13.15 -11.67
C GLU A 118 18.62 14.23 -11.10
N ASN A 119 18.65 15.46 -11.64
CA ASN A 119 19.53 16.54 -11.16
C ASN A 119 18.78 17.74 -10.54
N LEU A 120 19.34 18.31 -9.47
CA LEU A 120 18.77 19.39 -8.64
C LEU A 120 18.85 20.82 -9.23
N PHE A 121 19.03 21.00 -10.54
CA PHE A 121 19.10 22.34 -11.15
C PHE A 121 17.72 23.01 -11.34
N ARG A 122 16.71 22.50 -10.62
CA ARG A 122 15.35 23.00 -10.62
C ARG A 122 15.02 23.58 -9.25
N ASP A 123 14.49 24.79 -9.20
CA ASP A 123 14.02 25.33 -7.92
C ASP A 123 12.71 24.61 -7.48
N ARG A 124 12.24 24.92 -6.26
CA ARG A 124 11.04 24.29 -5.70
C ARG A 124 9.75 24.53 -6.50
N TYR A 125 9.71 25.57 -7.32
CA TYR A 125 8.55 25.97 -8.13
C TYR A 125 8.79 25.67 -9.62
N GLY A 126 9.81 24.91 -9.97
CA GLY A 126 9.99 24.44 -11.33
C GLY A 126 10.73 25.28 -12.35
N LEU A 127 11.52 26.26 -11.91
CA LEU A 127 12.44 26.97 -12.80
C LEU A 127 13.59 26.07 -13.11
N PHE A 128 13.96 25.95 -14.38
CA PHE A 128 15.16 25.26 -14.78
C PHE A 128 16.08 26.24 -15.51
N ILE A 129 17.32 26.36 -15.04
CA ILE A 129 18.32 27.29 -15.58
C ILE A 129 19.02 26.62 -16.76
N GLY A 130 18.74 27.10 -17.98
CA GLY A 130 19.18 26.47 -19.22
C GLY A 130 20.70 26.48 -19.40
N SER A 131 21.38 27.52 -18.92
CA SER A 131 22.85 27.61 -18.94
C SER A 131 23.55 26.50 -18.14
N LYS A 132 22.84 25.81 -17.24
CA LYS A 132 23.33 24.65 -16.48
C LYS A 132 22.96 23.29 -17.08
N SER A 133 22.21 23.26 -18.17
CA SER A 133 21.89 22.01 -18.87
C SER A 133 23.14 21.35 -19.46
N SER A 134 23.12 20.03 -19.54
CA SER A 134 24.19 19.21 -20.13
C SER A 134 24.57 19.68 -21.54
N ARG A 135 23.59 20.06 -22.36
CA ARG A 135 23.81 20.58 -23.73
C ARG A 135 24.41 21.98 -23.73
N ALA A 136 23.92 22.89 -22.87
CA ALA A 136 24.49 24.23 -22.78
C ALA A 136 25.94 24.21 -22.29
N MET A 137 26.28 23.32 -21.36
CA MET A 137 27.65 23.14 -20.86
C MET A 137 28.63 22.64 -21.92
N GLN A 138 28.14 21.94 -22.96
CA GLN A 138 28.95 21.58 -24.13
C GLN A 138 29.10 22.76 -25.11
N GLY A 139 28.16 23.69 -25.09
CA GLY A 139 28.14 24.92 -25.88
C GLY A 139 26.70 25.32 -26.25
N GLN A 140 26.32 26.58 -26.06
CA GLN A 140 24.93 27.03 -26.23
C GLN A 140 24.30 26.70 -27.60
N LYS A 141 25.10 26.70 -28.69
CA LYS A 141 24.63 26.27 -30.03
C LYS A 141 24.00 24.87 -30.05
N HIS A 142 24.41 24.00 -29.12
CA HIS A 142 23.93 22.63 -29.04
C HIS A 142 22.47 22.55 -28.60
N LEU A 143 21.90 23.60 -27.98
CA LEU A 143 20.50 23.68 -27.60
C LEU A 143 19.53 23.79 -28.80
N PHE A 144 20.03 24.19 -29.96
CA PHE A 144 19.25 24.32 -31.20
C PHE A 144 19.28 23.06 -32.08
N VAL A 145 20.09 22.05 -31.72
CA VAL A 145 20.18 20.80 -32.48
C VAL A 145 18.96 19.92 -32.21
N ASP A 146 18.18 19.61 -33.25
CA ASP A 146 17.05 18.68 -33.16
C ASP A 146 17.52 17.23 -33.31
N LEU A 147 17.81 16.59 -32.19
CA LEU A 147 18.36 15.23 -32.19
C LEU A 147 17.36 14.20 -32.71
N ILE A 148 16.06 14.39 -32.48
CA ILE A 148 15.00 13.49 -32.98
C ILE A 148 14.92 13.60 -34.50
N ALA A 149 14.89 14.83 -35.04
CA ALA A 149 14.81 15.04 -36.48
C ALA A 149 16.02 14.44 -37.20
N HIS A 150 17.23 14.63 -36.66
CA HIS A 150 18.44 14.01 -37.23
C HIS A 150 18.38 12.47 -37.20
N ALA A 151 17.88 11.87 -36.11
CA ALA A 151 17.69 10.42 -36.03
C ALA A 151 16.64 9.90 -37.02
N ALA A 152 15.51 10.60 -37.17
CA ALA A 152 14.49 10.28 -38.15
C ALA A 152 15.02 10.41 -39.59
N ARG A 153 15.76 11.48 -39.91
CA ARG A 153 16.43 11.65 -41.21
C ARG A 153 17.41 10.54 -41.52
N LEU A 154 18.23 10.15 -40.54
CA LEU A 154 19.15 9.04 -40.68
C LEU A 154 18.41 7.72 -40.99
N LEU A 155 17.37 7.40 -40.22
CA LEU A 155 16.54 6.20 -40.46
C LEU A 155 15.85 6.26 -41.83
N GLY A 156 15.36 7.43 -42.22
CA GLY A 156 14.80 7.68 -43.55
C GLY A 156 15.80 7.36 -44.67
N ASP A 157 17.04 7.85 -44.56
CA ASP A 157 18.09 7.62 -45.55
C ASP A 157 18.64 6.18 -45.54
N LEU A 158 18.67 5.52 -44.38
CA LEU A 158 19.04 4.10 -44.28
C LEU A 158 17.98 3.22 -44.93
N PHE A 159 16.71 3.46 -44.64
CA PHE A 159 15.60 2.63 -45.09
C PHE A 159 15.01 3.04 -46.44
N GLY A 160 15.33 4.23 -46.95
CA GLY A 160 14.72 4.78 -48.18
C GLY A 160 13.30 5.29 -47.93
N ILE A 161 13.02 5.80 -46.74
CA ILE A 161 11.73 6.35 -46.33
C ILE A 161 11.84 7.87 -46.37
N SER A 162 10.91 8.52 -47.04
CA SER A 162 10.80 9.98 -46.98
C SER A 162 10.40 10.42 -45.58
N VAL A 163 11.20 11.32 -44.99
CA VAL A 163 10.81 12.03 -43.77
C VAL A 163 9.62 12.93 -44.08
N ARG A 164 8.74 13.12 -43.10
CA ARG A 164 7.57 13.99 -43.15
C ARG A 164 7.97 15.37 -43.64
N GLU A 165 7.48 15.72 -44.83
CA GLU A 165 7.34 17.11 -45.23
C GLU A 165 6.24 17.73 -44.35
N ILE A 166 6.53 18.90 -43.79
CA ILE A 166 5.53 19.69 -43.07
C ILE A 166 4.38 19.99 -44.06
N ASN A 167 3.14 19.91 -43.58
CA ASN A 167 1.94 20.24 -44.36
C ASN A 167 1.40 21.60 -43.90
N PRO A 168 1.15 22.59 -44.81
CA PRO A 168 1.44 22.59 -46.24
C PRO A 168 2.94 22.47 -46.54
N LYS A 169 3.31 21.99 -47.74
CA LYS A 169 4.70 21.78 -48.15
C LYS A 169 5.49 23.10 -48.10
N VAL A 170 6.19 23.31 -47.00
CA VAL A 170 7.04 24.47 -46.70
C VAL A 170 8.39 24.00 -46.16
N PRO A 171 9.47 24.80 -46.27
CA PRO A 171 10.78 24.39 -45.77
C PRO A 171 10.82 24.23 -44.24
N TYR A 172 10.12 25.10 -43.50
CA TYR A 172 9.96 25.03 -42.04
C TYR A 172 8.79 25.93 -41.59
N ILE A 173 8.45 25.88 -40.31
CA ILE A 173 7.42 26.73 -39.68
C ILE A 173 8.07 27.69 -38.67
N VAL A 174 7.59 28.92 -38.64
CA VAL A 174 7.80 29.87 -37.53
C VAL A 174 6.49 30.01 -36.76
N ALA A 175 6.49 29.56 -35.51
CA ALA A 175 5.38 29.75 -34.57
C ALA A 175 5.58 31.05 -33.80
N LEU A 176 4.64 32.00 -33.94
CA LEU A 176 4.68 33.29 -33.24
C LEU A 176 3.75 33.29 -32.04
N THR A 177 4.33 33.53 -30.87
CA THR A 177 3.60 33.66 -29.61
C THR A 177 3.91 34.99 -28.94
N PHE A 178 2.92 35.54 -28.23
CA PHE A 178 3.06 36.76 -27.48
C PHE A 178 2.57 36.59 -26.05
N ASP A 179 3.45 36.80 -25.07
CA ASP A 179 3.07 36.81 -23.65
C ASP A 179 2.53 38.21 -23.29
N VAL A 180 1.30 38.25 -22.79
CA VAL A 180 0.61 39.48 -22.36
C VAL A 180 0.95 39.75 -20.90
N ASP A 181 2.23 40.03 -20.65
CA ASP A 181 2.79 40.25 -19.32
C ASP A 181 2.71 41.72 -18.91
N GLY A 182 1.48 42.23 -18.92
CA GLY A 182 1.18 43.64 -18.77
C GLY A 182 1.29 44.42 -20.09
N PHE A 183 0.67 45.60 -20.11
CA PHE A 183 0.63 46.49 -21.26
C PHE A 183 0.20 47.91 -20.85
N PHE A 184 0.56 48.89 -21.66
CA PHE A 184 -0.03 50.23 -21.69
C PHE A 184 -1.22 50.28 -22.67
N PRO A 185 -2.13 51.26 -22.51
CA PRO A 185 -3.29 51.40 -23.38
C PRO A 185 -2.95 51.36 -24.88
N GLY A 186 -3.62 50.46 -25.61
CA GLY A 186 -3.48 50.30 -27.05
C GLY A 186 -2.26 49.50 -27.54
N GLN A 187 -1.37 49.01 -26.68
CA GLN A 187 -0.24 48.18 -27.12
C GLN A 187 -0.65 46.83 -27.75
N PRO A 188 -1.63 46.06 -27.23
CA PRO A 188 -2.08 44.83 -27.89
C PRO A 188 -2.53 45.07 -29.34
N GLN A 189 -3.26 46.17 -29.58
CA GLN A 189 -3.68 46.59 -30.92
C GLN A 189 -2.49 46.91 -31.84
N LYS A 190 -1.45 47.59 -31.32
CA LYS A 190 -0.23 47.87 -32.10
C LYS A 190 0.50 46.59 -32.51
N VAL A 191 0.52 45.56 -31.65
CA VAL A 191 1.11 44.26 -32.01
C VAL A 191 0.32 43.61 -33.14
N ILE A 192 -1.02 43.61 -33.06
CA ILE A 192 -1.87 43.12 -34.16
C ILE A 192 -1.59 43.88 -35.47
N GLU A 193 -1.46 45.21 -35.40
CA GLU A 193 -1.15 46.04 -36.57
C GLU A 193 0.24 45.77 -37.14
N PHE A 194 1.23 45.55 -36.28
CA PHE A 194 2.57 45.11 -36.67
C PHE A 194 2.51 43.79 -37.45
N LEU A 195 1.72 42.82 -36.94
CA LEU A 195 1.61 41.49 -37.53
C LEU A 195 0.89 41.50 -38.89
N LYS A 196 -0.03 42.44 -39.15
CA LYS A 196 -0.70 42.60 -40.46
C LYS A 196 0.27 42.91 -41.61
N ARG A 197 1.48 43.38 -41.32
CA ARG A 197 2.55 43.57 -42.33
C ARG A 197 3.10 42.25 -42.86
N TRP A 198 2.80 41.15 -42.17
CA TRP A 198 3.27 39.80 -42.43
C TRP A 198 2.07 38.89 -42.69
N GLN A 199 2.24 37.81 -43.47
CA GLN A 199 1.18 36.82 -43.72
C GLN A 199 1.07 35.82 -42.57
N VAL A 200 0.93 36.32 -41.34
CA VAL A 200 0.86 35.49 -40.12
C VAL A 200 -0.54 34.92 -39.97
N ILE A 201 -0.64 33.59 -39.83
CA ILE A 201 -1.92 32.90 -39.66
C ILE A 201 -2.17 32.69 -38.17
N GLN A 202 -3.22 33.30 -37.62
CA GLN A 202 -3.69 33.10 -36.24
C GLN A 202 -2.55 33.08 -35.20
N PRO A 203 -1.82 34.19 -34.99
CA PRO A 203 -0.78 34.26 -33.95
C PRO A 203 -1.35 33.91 -32.58
N THR A 204 -0.51 33.42 -31.66
CA THR A 204 -0.96 33.04 -30.31
C THR A 204 -0.65 34.14 -29.32
N PHE A 205 -1.65 34.60 -28.55
CA PHE A 205 -1.46 35.48 -27.40
C PHE A 205 -1.73 34.69 -26.11
N MET A 206 -0.72 34.59 -25.24
CA MET A 206 -0.86 33.98 -23.92
C MET A 206 -1.26 35.06 -22.93
N VAL A 207 -2.45 34.95 -22.34
CA VAL A 207 -3.05 35.98 -21.48
C VAL A 207 -3.15 35.49 -20.05
N MET A 208 -2.76 36.34 -19.09
CA MET A 208 -2.95 36.11 -17.66
C MET A 208 -4.39 36.38 -17.26
N ALA A 209 -4.96 35.46 -16.50
CA ALA A 209 -6.33 35.52 -16.02
C ALA A 209 -6.37 35.24 -14.52
N THR A 210 -5.68 36.07 -13.75
CA THR A 210 -5.41 35.88 -12.31
C THR A 210 -6.22 36.81 -11.43
N ASP A 211 -6.58 36.37 -10.23
CA ASP A 211 -7.19 37.22 -9.20
C ASP A 211 -6.12 37.73 -8.23
N LYS A 212 -6.44 38.77 -7.46
CA LYS A 212 -5.45 39.47 -6.61
C LYS A 212 -4.76 38.57 -5.58
N ASP A 213 -5.45 37.56 -5.09
CA ASP A 213 -4.96 36.57 -4.12
C ASP A 213 -4.11 35.47 -4.75
N GLU A 214 -4.11 35.36 -6.08
CA GLU A 214 -3.32 34.37 -6.84
C GLU A 214 -2.00 34.95 -7.38
N LEU A 215 -1.86 36.28 -7.37
CA LEU A 215 -0.69 37.00 -7.87
C LEU A 215 0.50 36.88 -6.91
N THR A 216 1.67 36.71 -7.49
CA THR A 216 2.95 36.90 -6.79
C THR A 216 3.57 38.24 -7.18
N ILE A 217 4.68 38.60 -6.54
CA ILE A 217 5.49 39.77 -6.93
C ILE A 217 6.07 39.68 -8.35
N TYR A 218 6.04 38.48 -8.95
CA TYR A 218 6.53 38.26 -10.30
C TYR A 218 5.44 38.51 -11.33
N ASP A 219 4.17 38.36 -10.97
CA ASP A 219 3.03 38.42 -11.90
C ASP A 219 2.54 39.87 -12.12
N PRO A 220 2.29 40.32 -13.36
CA PRO A 220 1.70 41.62 -13.64
C PRO A 220 0.20 41.66 -13.29
N GLU A 221 -0.27 42.82 -12.84
CA GLU A 221 -1.68 43.05 -12.50
C GLU A 221 -2.39 43.80 -13.64
N TYR A 222 -3.41 43.18 -14.25
CA TYR A 222 -4.36 43.85 -15.14
C TYR A 222 -5.74 43.16 -15.12
N ASN A 223 -6.76 43.86 -15.61
CA ASN A 223 -8.13 43.35 -15.68
C ASN A 223 -8.42 42.83 -17.11
N LEU A 224 -9.01 41.64 -17.24
CA LEU A 224 -9.41 41.07 -18.53
C LEU A 224 -10.44 41.93 -19.29
N GLU A 225 -11.21 42.76 -18.57
CA GLU A 225 -12.17 43.72 -19.12
C GLU A 225 -11.54 45.05 -19.55
N ASP A 226 -10.20 45.20 -19.48
CA ASP A 226 -9.52 46.39 -19.98
C ASP A 226 -9.80 46.59 -21.48
N PRO A 227 -10.26 47.79 -21.91
CA PRO A 227 -10.59 48.05 -23.32
C PRO A 227 -9.44 47.77 -24.31
N SER A 228 -8.19 47.78 -23.84
CA SER A 228 -7.01 47.49 -24.67
C SER A 228 -6.96 46.04 -25.16
N LEU A 229 -7.51 45.10 -24.37
CA LEU A 229 -7.56 43.67 -24.71
C LEU A 229 -8.67 43.34 -25.71
N LYS A 230 -9.64 44.25 -25.92
CA LYS A 230 -10.74 44.06 -26.87
C LYS A 230 -10.26 43.68 -28.27
N SER A 231 -9.14 44.27 -28.70
CA SER A 231 -8.50 43.96 -29.98
C SER A 231 -8.10 42.49 -30.14
N LEU A 232 -7.68 41.84 -29.05
CA LEU A 232 -7.35 40.41 -29.03
C LEU A 232 -8.63 39.57 -29.18
N TRP A 233 -9.69 39.93 -28.43
CA TRP A 233 -10.99 39.26 -28.44
C TRP A 233 -11.67 39.29 -29.81
N ASP A 234 -11.63 40.44 -30.48
CA ASP A 234 -12.25 40.66 -31.80
C ASP A 234 -11.40 40.11 -32.97
N SER A 235 -10.17 39.63 -32.71
CA SER A 235 -9.27 39.09 -33.73
C SER A 235 -9.38 37.57 -33.90
N ASP A 236 -8.89 37.06 -35.03
CA ASP A 236 -8.78 35.62 -35.33
C ASP A 236 -7.55 34.95 -34.68
N SER A 237 -6.77 35.72 -33.90
CA SER A 237 -5.63 35.25 -33.12
C SER A 237 -6.06 34.16 -32.15
N GLU A 238 -5.18 33.20 -31.89
CA GLU A 238 -5.37 32.24 -30.81
C GLU A 238 -5.14 32.91 -29.45
N ILE A 239 -5.96 32.55 -28.46
CA ILE A 239 -5.77 32.93 -27.07
C ILE A 239 -5.39 31.67 -26.29
N GLY A 240 -4.25 31.73 -25.60
CA GLY A 240 -3.81 30.73 -24.64
C GLY A 240 -3.80 31.30 -23.22
N LEU A 241 -3.78 30.43 -22.21
CA LEU A 241 -3.58 30.84 -20.83
C LEU A 241 -2.08 31.06 -20.56
N HIS A 242 -1.72 32.24 -20.10
CA HIS A 242 -0.44 32.49 -19.43
C HIS A 242 -0.67 32.33 -17.92
N SER A 243 -0.41 31.15 -17.36
CA SER A 243 -0.78 30.86 -15.97
C SER A 243 0.07 31.66 -14.99
N SER A 244 -0.47 31.98 -13.80
CA SER A 244 0.34 32.63 -12.75
C SER A 244 1.56 31.80 -12.35
N TYR A 245 2.54 32.48 -11.72
CA TYR A 245 3.81 31.91 -11.32
C TYR A 245 3.73 30.57 -10.54
N LEU A 246 2.72 30.42 -9.68
CA LEU A 246 2.53 29.23 -8.83
C LEU A 246 1.58 28.19 -9.41
N ALA A 247 0.86 28.48 -10.50
CA ALA A 247 -0.19 27.61 -11.00
C ALA A 247 0.32 26.38 -11.76
N HIS A 248 1.58 26.36 -12.20
CA HIS A 248 2.09 25.37 -13.17
C HIS A 248 1.91 23.89 -12.76
N ASP A 249 1.84 23.55 -11.47
CA ASP A 249 1.55 22.21 -10.97
C ASP A 249 0.35 22.14 -9.99
N ASP A 250 -0.57 23.11 -10.10
CA ASP A 250 -1.83 23.19 -9.34
C ASP A 250 -3.04 23.14 -10.28
N TYR A 251 -3.79 22.04 -10.21
CA TYR A 251 -4.97 21.82 -11.05
C TYR A 251 -6.10 22.83 -10.79
N GLU A 252 -6.35 23.19 -9.53
CA GLU A 252 -7.47 24.07 -9.19
C GLU A 252 -7.20 25.50 -9.66
N LEU A 253 -5.96 25.99 -9.49
CA LEU A 253 -5.57 27.30 -10.00
C LEU A 253 -5.64 27.35 -11.53
N LEU A 254 -5.08 26.34 -12.22
CA LEU A 254 -5.14 26.26 -13.68
C LEU A 254 -6.58 26.25 -14.20
N MET A 255 -7.47 25.47 -13.58
CA MET A 255 -8.88 25.43 -13.95
C MET A 255 -9.56 26.79 -13.77
N LYS A 256 -9.43 27.42 -12.60
CA LYS A 256 -10.07 28.72 -12.30
C LYS A 256 -9.58 29.84 -13.21
N GLN A 257 -8.28 29.91 -13.48
CA GLN A 257 -7.69 30.90 -14.38
C GLN A 257 -8.16 30.66 -15.82
N LYS A 258 -8.18 29.40 -16.26
CA LYS A 258 -8.70 29.03 -17.58
C LYS A 258 -10.17 29.43 -17.73
N GLU A 259 -11.06 29.01 -16.82
CA GLU A 259 -12.50 29.29 -16.89
C GLU A 259 -12.81 30.79 -16.98
N ARG A 260 -12.09 31.62 -16.21
CA ARG A 260 -12.20 33.07 -16.30
C ARG A 260 -11.80 33.60 -17.67
N LEU A 261 -10.68 33.12 -18.21
CA LEU A 261 -10.24 33.50 -19.54
C LEU A 261 -11.22 33.05 -20.63
N GLU A 262 -11.75 31.82 -20.56
CA GLU A 262 -12.74 31.34 -21.54
C GLU A 262 -14.01 32.19 -21.49
N LYS A 263 -14.45 32.57 -20.29
CA LYS A 263 -15.62 33.42 -20.08
C LYS A 263 -15.45 34.81 -20.71
N THR A 264 -14.32 35.47 -20.49
CA THR A 264 -14.09 36.82 -21.04
C THR A 264 -13.76 36.77 -22.54
N ALA A 265 -12.96 35.80 -23.00
CA ALA A 265 -12.62 35.66 -24.41
C ALA A 265 -13.78 35.13 -25.27
N GLY A 266 -14.79 34.51 -24.65
CA GLY A 266 -15.96 33.95 -25.34
C GLY A 266 -15.67 32.70 -26.16
N ARG A 267 -14.55 32.01 -25.90
CA ARG A 267 -14.08 30.83 -26.63
C ARG A 267 -13.24 29.92 -25.76
N LEU A 268 -13.16 28.64 -26.15
CA LEU A 268 -12.37 27.62 -25.47
C LEU A 268 -10.87 27.92 -25.59
N ILE A 269 -10.14 27.65 -24.51
CA ILE A 269 -8.70 27.90 -24.39
C ILE A 269 -7.95 26.56 -24.39
N TYR A 270 -7.21 26.32 -25.48
CA TYR A 270 -6.48 25.07 -25.68
C TYR A 270 -4.99 25.18 -25.36
N GLY A 271 -4.43 26.37 -25.51
CA GLY A 271 -3.02 26.65 -25.29
C GLY A 271 -2.71 27.06 -23.86
N HIS A 272 -1.55 26.64 -23.38
CA HIS A 272 -1.02 27.01 -22.08
C HIS A 272 0.47 27.35 -22.17
N ARG A 273 0.89 28.34 -21.40
CA ARG A 273 2.28 28.59 -21.04
C ARG A 273 2.30 29.07 -19.60
N SER A 274 3.19 28.52 -18.78
CA SER A 274 3.39 29.06 -17.43
C SER A 274 4.36 30.22 -17.45
N HIS A 275 4.04 31.25 -16.66
CA HIS A 275 4.93 32.38 -16.42
C HIS A 275 6.32 31.90 -15.99
N TYR A 276 7.39 32.53 -16.49
CA TYR A 276 8.78 32.11 -16.29
C TYR A 276 9.13 30.70 -16.80
N TYR A 277 8.35 30.13 -17.74
CA TYR A 277 8.54 28.75 -18.25
C TYR A 277 8.58 27.69 -17.14
N ARG A 278 7.79 27.93 -16.09
CA ARG A 278 7.68 27.04 -14.93
C ARG A 278 7.12 25.69 -15.37
N PHE A 279 7.88 24.63 -15.18
CA PHE A 279 7.45 23.30 -15.60
C PHE A 279 8.07 22.20 -14.73
N ALA A 280 7.24 21.21 -14.40
CA ALA A 280 7.58 20.06 -13.57
C ALA A 280 7.24 18.76 -14.28
N TYR A 281 8.20 18.05 -14.85
CA TYR A 281 7.90 16.71 -15.33
C TYR A 281 7.89 15.70 -14.16
N PRO A 282 6.89 14.80 -14.05
CA PRO A 282 5.62 14.73 -14.78
C PRO A 282 4.46 15.54 -14.12
N ARG A 283 4.68 16.22 -12.99
CA ARG A 283 3.62 16.88 -12.20
C ARG A 283 2.82 17.93 -12.97
N SER A 284 3.48 18.95 -13.53
CA SER A 284 2.86 20.04 -14.27
C SER A 284 2.04 19.53 -15.44
N TRP A 285 2.67 18.68 -16.22
CA TRP A 285 2.05 18.05 -17.37
C TRP A 285 0.73 17.36 -17.02
N GLY A 286 0.70 16.57 -15.94
CA GLY A 286 -0.52 15.93 -15.47
C GLY A 286 -1.62 16.93 -15.09
N GLN A 287 -1.29 18.02 -14.40
CA GLN A 287 -2.30 19.01 -13.99
C GLN A 287 -2.81 19.87 -15.15
N GLN A 288 -1.92 20.28 -16.06
CA GLN A 288 -2.27 21.01 -17.27
C GLN A 288 -3.22 20.18 -18.14
N LEU A 289 -2.94 18.88 -18.30
CA LEU A 289 -3.82 18.00 -19.03
C LEU A 289 -5.19 17.83 -18.34
N ARG A 290 -5.21 17.70 -17.00
CA ARG A 290 -6.47 17.62 -16.23
C ARG A 290 -7.30 18.91 -16.35
N ALA A 291 -6.66 20.08 -16.40
CA ALA A 291 -7.31 21.36 -16.68
C ALA A 291 -7.82 21.48 -18.14
N GLY A 292 -7.55 20.49 -18.98
CA GLY A 292 -8.09 20.36 -20.33
C GLY A 292 -7.33 21.16 -21.39
N PHE A 293 -6.05 21.46 -21.18
CA PHE A 293 -5.21 22.03 -22.24
C PHE A 293 -4.87 20.97 -23.30
N LEU A 294 -4.77 21.40 -24.56
CA LEU A 294 -4.32 20.57 -25.67
C LEU A 294 -2.80 20.60 -25.82
N TYR A 295 -2.18 21.73 -25.48
CA TYR A 295 -0.73 21.88 -25.52
C TYR A 295 -0.18 22.80 -24.42
N ASP A 296 1.09 22.60 -24.10
CA ASP A 296 1.92 23.45 -23.25
C ASP A 296 3.15 23.94 -24.03
N ALA A 297 3.45 25.23 -23.92
CA ALA A 297 4.60 25.90 -24.54
C ALA A 297 5.60 26.41 -23.50
N SER A 298 5.75 25.70 -22.38
CA SER A 298 6.63 26.08 -21.26
C SER A 298 8.02 25.44 -21.35
N LEU A 299 8.31 24.60 -22.37
CA LEU A 299 9.61 23.95 -22.54
C LEU A 299 10.67 24.87 -23.19
N GLY A 300 10.84 26.06 -22.63
CA GLY A 300 11.94 27.00 -22.93
C GLY A 300 12.82 27.24 -21.71
N TYR A 301 13.76 28.18 -21.83
CA TYR A 301 14.57 28.66 -20.71
C TYR A 301 14.51 30.18 -20.61
N PRO A 302 14.42 30.74 -19.39
CA PRO A 302 14.41 32.19 -19.20
C PRO A 302 15.79 32.81 -19.47
N ASP A 303 16.89 32.12 -19.17
CA ASP A 303 18.25 32.67 -19.17
C ASP A 303 19.06 32.44 -20.45
N THR A 304 18.67 31.49 -21.31
CA THR A 304 19.40 31.18 -22.55
C THR A 304 18.45 30.68 -23.64
N PRO A 305 18.69 31.01 -24.92
CA PRO A 305 17.83 30.51 -25.99
C PRO A 305 18.12 29.05 -26.33
N GLY A 306 17.07 28.30 -26.69
CA GLY A 306 17.15 26.96 -27.26
C GLY A 306 16.12 25.96 -26.70
N ASN A 307 16.06 24.78 -27.30
CA ASN A 307 14.96 23.84 -27.06
C ASN A 307 15.26 22.88 -25.91
N ARG A 308 14.46 22.98 -24.85
CA ARG A 308 14.68 22.27 -23.59
C ARG A 308 14.62 20.74 -23.69
N ASN A 309 13.68 20.21 -24.47
CA ASN A 309 13.51 18.76 -24.69
C ASN A 309 14.36 18.18 -25.83
N GLY A 310 15.22 19.00 -26.46
CA GLY A 310 16.12 18.55 -27.53
C GLY A 310 15.51 18.40 -28.92
N THR A 311 14.31 18.95 -29.16
CA THR A 311 13.65 18.89 -30.46
C THR A 311 12.91 20.19 -30.82
N ASN A 312 12.77 20.46 -32.12
CA ASN A 312 11.99 21.55 -32.71
C ASN A 312 10.57 21.09 -33.08
N ILE A 313 10.17 19.88 -32.68
CA ILE A 313 8.90 19.27 -33.06
C ILE A 313 8.07 19.06 -31.77
N PRO A 314 6.77 19.41 -31.78
CA PRO A 314 5.88 19.12 -30.66
C PRO A 314 5.91 17.65 -30.25
N VAL A 315 6.08 17.41 -28.95
CA VAL A 315 6.16 16.09 -28.34
C VAL A 315 4.84 15.80 -27.61
N PRO A 316 4.05 14.80 -28.05
CA PRO A 316 2.86 14.41 -27.33
C PRO A 316 3.25 13.56 -26.13
N PHE A 317 2.94 14.04 -24.93
CA PHE A 317 3.03 13.22 -23.72
C PHE A 317 1.65 12.62 -23.40
N PRO A 318 1.56 11.27 -23.34
CA PRO A 318 0.30 10.57 -23.14
C PRO A 318 -0.14 10.58 -21.68
N ASP A 319 -1.37 11.01 -21.40
CA ASP A 319 -1.92 11.21 -20.04
C ASP A 319 -1.39 10.19 -19.01
N PRO A 320 -0.80 10.65 -17.88
CA PRO A 320 -0.34 9.73 -16.83
C PRO A 320 -1.49 8.93 -16.21
N ASP A 321 -2.72 9.44 -16.27
CA ASP A 321 -3.92 8.76 -15.77
C ASP A 321 -4.54 7.83 -16.83
N GLY A 322 -4.22 7.97 -18.12
CA GLY A 322 -4.61 7.01 -19.17
C GLY A 322 -4.67 7.56 -20.60
N PHE A 323 -4.14 6.80 -21.57
CA PHE A 323 -3.76 7.24 -22.93
C PHE A 323 -4.88 7.65 -23.91
N GLU A 324 -6.08 7.97 -23.45
CA GLU A 324 -7.10 8.58 -24.31
C GLU A 324 -6.83 10.06 -24.58
N ARG A 325 -6.12 10.71 -23.65
CA ARG A 325 -5.72 12.11 -23.73
C ARG A 325 -4.20 12.21 -23.88
N LYS A 326 -3.75 13.36 -24.37
CA LYS A 326 -2.33 13.71 -24.50
C LYS A 326 -2.19 15.22 -24.39
N LEU A 327 -1.06 15.65 -23.84
CA LEU A 327 -0.65 17.05 -23.88
C LEU A 327 0.49 17.17 -24.89
N TRP A 328 0.32 18.01 -25.89
CA TRP A 328 1.43 18.36 -26.77
C TRP A 328 2.34 19.34 -26.04
N THR A 329 3.61 19.02 -25.88
CA THR A 329 4.59 19.96 -25.34
C THR A 329 5.44 20.50 -26.46
N ILE A 330 5.68 21.80 -26.42
CA ILE A 330 6.35 22.55 -27.47
C ILE A 330 7.48 23.33 -26.83
N SER A 331 8.68 23.20 -27.38
CA SER A 331 9.79 24.02 -26.94
C SER A 331 9.66 25.45 -27.46
N THR A 332 9.96 26.40 -26.58
CA THR A 332 10.13 27.81 -26.95
C THR A 332 11.59 28.02 -27.31
N THR A 333 11.87 28.34 -28.58
CA THR A 333 13.23 28.39 -29.11
C THR A 333 13.97 29.64 -28.64
N CYS A 334 13.30 30.79 -28.60
CA CYS A 334 13.85 32.01 -28.01
C CYS A 334 12.75 32.95 -27.52
N LEU A 335 13.11 33.75 -26.51
CA LEU A 335 12.36 34.85 -25.93
C LEU A 335 13.03 36.17 -26.34
N ASP A 336 12.26 37.23 -26.51
CA ASP A 336 12.75 38.59 -26.83
C ASP A 336 13.94 39.05 -25.96
N GLN A 337 13.91 38.79 -24.65
CA GLN A 337 14.96 39.15 -23.70
C GLN A 337 16.33 38.52 -24.06
N HIS A 338 16.34 37.35 -24.72
CA HIS A 338 17.58 36.68 -25.15
C HIS A 338 18.36 37.51 -26.17
N PHE A 339 17.75 38.49 -26.84
CA PHE A 339 18.45 39.33 -27.80
C PHE A 339 19.14 40.54 -27.16
N PHE A 340 18.91 40.80 -25.88
CA PHE A 340 19.37 42.03 -25.22
C PHE A 340 20.27 41.79 -24.00
N ASP A 341 20.46 40.54 -23.57
CA ASP A 341 21.50 40.17 -22.60
C ASP A 341 22.87 40.00 -23.31
N PRO A 342 23.93 40.75 -22.93
CA PRO A 342 25.28 40.61 -23.48
C PRO A 342 25.89 39.20 -23.36
N ASN A 343 25.41 38.37 -22.41
CA ASN A 343 25.89 37.00 -22.22
C ASN A 343 25.12 35.97 -23.06
N SER A 344 24.04 36.39 -23.73
CA SER A 344 23.22 35.49 -24.54
C SER A 344 23.88 35.14 -25.87
N TYR A 345 23.71 33.90 -26.30
CA TYR A 345 24.08 33.46 -27.65
C TYR A 345 23.39 34.28 -28.76
N LEU A 346 22.21 34.87 -28.49
CA LEU A 346 21.46 35.66 -29.46
C LEU A 346 21.61 37.18 -29.28
N PHE A 347 22.59 37.65 -28.50
CA PHE A 347 22.79 39.07 -28.25
C PHE A 347 22.90 39.89 -29.56
N TRP A 348 21.93 40.78 -29.77
CA TRP A 348 21.67 41.45 -31.06
C TRP A 348 22.81 42.36 -31.51
N GLU A 349 23.39 43.14 -30.59
CA GLU A 349 24.53 44.03 -30.87
C GLU A 349 25.88 43.26 -30.91
N GLY A 350 25.85 41.94 -30.67
CA GLY A 350 26.99 41.04 -30.79
C GLY A 350 26.88 40.16 -32.03
N LYS A 351 27.05 38.85 -31.84
CA LYS A 351 26.93 37.84 -32.92
C LYS A 351 25.51 37.32 -33.11
N GLY A 352 24.51 37.93 -32.47
CA GLY A 352 23.12 37.45 -32.50
C GLY A 352 22.61 37.26 -33.92
N LYS A 353 22.85 38.21 -34.82
CA LYS A 353 22.45 38.10 -36.23
C LYS A 353 23.06 36.89 -36.94
N GLU A 354 24.37 36.70 -36.83
CA GLU A 354 25.09 35.54 -37.41
C GLU A 354 24.54 34.22 -36.83
N ASN A 355 24.23 34.21 -35.54
CA ASN A 355 23.72 33.03 -34.85
C ASN A 355 22.26 32.72 -35.21
N ILE A 356 21.42 33.73 -35.47
CA ILE A 356 20.08 33.55 -36.05
C ILE A 356 20.19 32.87 -37.42
N ASP A 357 21.08 33.35 -38.29
CA ASP A 357 21.27 32.77 -39.62
C ASP A 357 21.65 31.29 -39.52
N LEU A 358 22.55 30.92 -38.60
CA LEU A 358 22.92 29.52 -38.34
C LEU A 358 21.74 28.66 -37.87
N ILE A 359 20.84 29.20 -37.04
CA ILE A 359 19.64 28.49 -36.56
C ILE A 359 18.66 28.28 -37.72
N PHE A 360 18.44 29.31 -38.53
CA PHE A 360 17.55 29.27 -39.69
C PHE A 360 18.07 28.32 -40.77
N ASP A 361 19.37 28.33 -41.04
CA ASP A 361 19.99 27.38 -41.98
C ASP A 361 19.85 25.93 -41.48
N ASN A 362 20.03 25.69 -40.18
CA ASN A 362 19.85 24.36 -39.60
C ASN A 362 18.40 23.86 -39.76
N ILE A 363 17.41 24.70 -39.43
CA ILE A 363 16.01 24.28 -39.58
C ILE A 363 15.60 24.14 -41.04
N GLN A 364 16.13 24.96 -41.96
CA GLN A 364 15.86 24.81 -43.39
C GLN A 364 16.39 23.47 -43.92
N MET A 365 17.52 22.98 -43.40
CA MET A 365 18.08 21.68 -43.77
C MET A 365 17.29 20.49 -43.21
N ASN A 366 16.65 20.67 -42.04
CA ASN A 366 16.03 19.59 -41.27
C ASN A 366 14.50 19.56 -41.37
N GLY A 367 13.87 20.68 -41.69
CA GLY A 367 12.48 20.96 -41.34
C GLY A 367 12.29 21.12 -39.82
N GLY A 368 11.12 21.60 -39.42
CA GLY A 368 10.72 21.71 -38.02
C GLY A 368 9.90 22.96 -37.73
N ILE A 369 9.76 23.29 -36.45
CA ILE A 369 9.12 24.52 -35.97
C ILE A 369 10.13 25.32 -35.12
N ILE A 370 10.35 26.59 -35.46
CA ILE A 370 10.96 27.57 -34.54
C ILE A 370 9.83 28.27 -33.81
N THR A 371 9.84 28.25 -32.47
CA THR A 371 8.87 28.99 -31.66
C THR A 371 9.52 30.27 -31.15
N LEU A 372 8.96 31.42 -31.55
CA LEU A 372 9.41 32.75 -31.15
C LEU A 372 8.42 33.34 -30.14
N ASP A 373 8.96 33.86 -29.05
CA ASP A 373 8.17 34.41 -27.95
C ASP A 373 8.53 35.86 -27.65
N TRP A 374 7.53 36.74 -27.65
CA TRP A 374 7.70 38.19 -27.47
C TRP A 374 6.70 38.74 -26.47
N HIS A 375 7.10 39.66 -25.61
CA HIS A 375 6.14 40.31 -24.74
C HIS A 375 5.38 41.42 -25.48
N VAL A 376 4.12 41.66 -25.13
CA VAL A 376 3.33 42.74 -25.76
C VAL A 376 3.87 44.13 -25.39
N HIS A 377 4.31 44.32 -24.14
CA HIS A 377 4.67 45.65 -23.63
C HIS A 377 5.92 46.26 -24.28
N VAL A 378 6.81 45.44 -24.86
CA VAL A 378 8.08 45.90 -25.46
C VAL A 378 7.90 46.52 -26.85
N ILE A 379 6.68 46.56 -27.39
CA ILE A 379 6.39 47.30 -28.63
C ILE A 379 6.49 48.83 -28.43
N ASP A 380 6.54 49.30 -27.18
CA ASP A 380 6.79 50.71 -26.89
C ASP A 380 8.24 51.11 -27.18
N ASN A 381 8.46 51.65 -28.38
CA ASN A 381 9.78 52.08 -28.81
C ASN A 381 10.46 53.14 -27.89
N PRO A 382 9.75 54.09 -27.25
CA PRO A 382 10.36 54.97 -26.25
C PRO A 382 10.97 54.24 -25.05
N SER A 383 10.27 53.26 -24.47
CA SER A 383 10.77 52.47 -23.34
C SER A 383 11.73 51.35 -23.76
N PHE A 384 11.52 50.77 -24.94
CA PHE A 384 12.25 49.61 -25.46
C PHE A 384 12.72 49.87 -26.90
N PRO A 385 13.71 50.77 -27.09
CA PRO A 385 14.15 51.14 -28.43
C PRO A 385 14.70 49.94 -29.18
N ASN A 386 14.26 49.77 -30.43
CA ASN A 386 14.70 48.70 -31.34
C ASN A 386 14.35 47.26 -30.92
N HIS A 387 13.50 47.06 -29.91
CA HIS A 387 13.26 45.72 -29.35
C HIS A 387 12.61 44.73 -30.34
N PHE A 388 11.88 45.24 -31.33
CA PHE A 388 11.26 44.44 -32.40
C PHE A 388 12.17 44.21 -33.62
N LYS A 389 13.35 44.84 -33.70
CA LYS A 389 14.27 44.66 -34.86
C LYS A 389 14.70 43.19 -35.06
N PRO A 390 15.06 42.41 -34.02
CA PRO A 390 15.37 41.00 -34.19
C PRO A 390 14.18 40.20 -34.74
N LEU A 391 12.96 40.49 -34.27
CA LEU A 391 11.75 39.85 -34.76
C LEU A 391 11.49 40.20 -36.24
N GLU A 392 11.59 41.48 -36.61
CA GLU A 392 11.47 41.91 -38.00
C GLU A 392 12.47 41.17 -38.90
N TYR A 393 13.74 41.08 -38.50
CA TYR A 393 14.77 40.35 -39.25
C TYR A 393 14.42 38.88 -39.45
N MET A 394 13.97 38.19 -38.39
CA MET A 394 13.57 36.78 -38.48
C MET A 394 12.34 36.57 -39.36
N LEU A 395 11.37 37.51 -39.34
CA LEU A 395 10.17 37.45 -40.18
C LEU A 395 10.48 37.74 -41.65
N GLU A 396 11.40 38.66 -41.94
CA GLU A 396 11.91 38.91 -43.29
C GLU A 396 12.59 37.64 -43.85
N ARG A 397 13.47 37.03 -43.06
CA ARG A 397 14.14 35.77 -43.42
C ARG A 397 13.15 34.65 -43.67
N ALA A 398 12.22 34.42 -42.74
CA ALA A 398 11.17 33.40 -42.87
C ALA A 398 10.31 33.60 -44.11
N SER A 399 9.89 34.84 -44.38
CA SER A 399 9.10 35.17 -45.57
C SER A 399 9.89 34.96 -46.86
N SER A 400 11.18 35.34 -46.86
CA SER A 400 12.05 35.16 -48.03
C SER A 400 12.33 33.69 -48.34
N ASP A 401 12.44 32.85 -47.31
CA ASP A 401 12.64 31.40 -47.47
C ASP A 401 11.35 30.67 -47.86
N GLY A 402 10.19 31.33 -47.76
CA GLY A 402 8.89 30.73 -48.03
C GLY A 402 8.36 29.85 -46.89
N ALA A 403 8.79 30.12 -45.65
CA ALA A 403 8.32 29.43 -44.46
C ALA A 403 6.85 29.78 -44.14
N LEU A 404 6.16 28.87 -43.47
CA LEU A 404 4.84 29.16 -42.91
C LEU A 404 4.99 29.91 -41.58
N ILE A 405 4.33 31.05 -41.45
CA ILE A 405 4.32 31.84 -40.21
C ILE A 405 2.91 31.75 -39.59
N THR A 406 2.79 31.17 -38.39
CA THR A 406 1.48 30.84 -37.79
C THR A 406 1.54 30.86 -36.25
N GLY A 407 0.40 30.75 -35.54
CA GLY A 407 0.37 30.43 -34.11
C GLY A 407 0.41 28.93 -33.80
N LEU A 408 0.55 28.59 -32.51
CA LEU A 408 0.77 27.23 -32.00
C LEU A 408 -0.44 26.31 -32.16
N GLY A 409 -1.65 26.74 -31.81
CA GLY A 409 -2.85 25.90 -31.84
C GLY A 409 -3.17 25.37 -33.24
N LYS A 410 -2.88 26.16 -34.29
CA LYS A 410 -3.04 25.72 -35.68
C LYS A 410 -2.13 24.53 -36.00
N ILE A 411 -0.88 24.59 -35.54
CA ILE A 411 0.13 23.52 -35.72
C ILE A 411 -0.31 22.28 -34.95
N VAL A 412 -0.63 22.45 -33.66
CA VAL A 412 -1.00 21.34 -32.77
C VAL A 412 -2.23 20.61 -33.29
N LYS A 413 -3.29 21.32 -33.66
CA LYS A 413 -4.52 20.71 -34.20
C LYS A 413 -4.24 19.85 -35.43
N SER A 414 -3.38 20.32 -36.35
CA SER A 414 -3.00 19.53 -37.52
C SER A 414 -2.19 18.28 -37.17
N MET A 415 -1.34 18.35 -36.13
CA MET A 415 -0.56 17.21 -35.68
C MET A 415 -1.42 16.20 -34.92
N ASP A 416 -2.38 16.69 -34.14
CA ASP A 416 -3.30 15.90 -33.33
C ASP A 416 -4.13 14.91 -34.17
N GLU A 417 -4.76 15.42 -35.23
CA GLU A 417 -5.57 14.61 -36.17
C GLU A 417 -4.74 13.53 -36.87
N GLU A 418 -3.48 13.81 -37.20
CA GLU A 418 -2.59 12.84 -37.86
C GLU A 418 -2.02 11.82 -36.87
N TRP A 419 -1.69 12.24 -35.65
CA TRP A 419 -1.25 11.36 -34.58
C TRP A 419 -2.34 10.34 -34.26
N ASP A 420 -3.57 10.81 -34.06
CA ASP A 420 -4.73 9.97 -33.78
C ASP A 420 -5.01 8.97 -34.91
N ARG A 421 -4.72 9.34 -36.17
CA ARG A 421 -4.83 8.43 -37.32
C ARG A 421 -3.75 7.35 -37.32
N LEU A 422 -2.50 7.72 -37.05
CA LEU A 422 -1.34 6.80 -37.08
C LEU A 422 -1.30 5.85 -35.89
N PHE A 423 -1.80 6.29 -34.73
CA PHE A 423 -1.73 5.55 -33.47
C PHE A 423 -3.11 5.33 -32.86
N ALA A 424 -4.14 5.15 -33.69
CA ALA A 424 -5.50 4.84 -33.25
C ALA A 424 -5.57 3.57 -32.38
N ASP A 425 -4.63 2.63 -32.59
CA ASP A 425 -4.44 1.40 -31.82
C ASP A 425 -4.03 1.64 -30.36
N LEU A 426 -3.67 2.87 -30.00
CA LEU A 426 -3.38 3.27 -28.63
C LEU A 426 -4.65 3.53 -27.79
N LYS A 427 -5.83 3.66 -28.40
CA LYS A 427 -7.11 3.83 -27.70
C LYS A 427 -7.65 2.47 -27.24
N TRP A 428 -8.41 2.46 -26.15
CA TRP A 428 -9.08 1.25 -25.68
C TRP A 428 -10.18 0.84 -26.67
N SER A 429 -10.19 -0.42 -27.09
CA SER A 429 -11.28 -0.99 -27.90
C SER A 429 -12.15 -1.89 -27.03
N LEU A 430 -13.31 -1.37 -26.59
CA LEU A 430 -14.33 -2.16 -25.91
C LEU A 430 -15.19 -2.90 -26.94
N LYS A 431 -15.67 -4.11 -26.63
CA LYS A 431 -16.64 -4.83 -27.47
C LYS A 431 -17.96 -4.04 -27.56
N GLU A 432 -18.56 -3.94 -28.76
CA GLU A 432 -19.86 -3.28 -28.95
C GLU A 432 -20.98 -4.01 -28.16
N GLY A 433 -21.88 -3.24 -27.52
CA GLY A 433 -23.06 -3.80 -26.82
C GLY A 433 -22.94 -3.90 -25.30
N VAL A 434 -22.28 -2.91 -24.67
CA VAL A 434 -22.15 -2.59 -23.23
C VAL A 434 -22.90 -3.54 -22.28
N PHE A 435 -22.10 -4.19 -21.42
CA PHE A 435 -22.51 -5.03 -20.30
C PHE A 435 -23.69 -4.41 -19.53
N LYS A 436 -24.83 -5.10 -19.46
CA LYS A 436 -25.88 -4.79 -18.49
C LYS A 436 -25.48 -5.45 -17.19
N THR A 437 -25.47 -4.68 -16.10
CA THR A 437 -25.23 -5.16 -14.73
C THR A 437 -26.01 -6.44 -14.51
N ASN A 438 -25.29 -7.53 -14.26
CA ASN A 438 -25.92 -8.78 -13.84
C ASN A 438 -26.42 -8.55 -12.41
N SER A 439 -27.63 -8.97 -12.07
CA SER A 439 -28.27 -8.69 -10.77
C SER A 439 -27.67 -9.50 -9.61
N LYS A 440 -26.35 -9.74 -9.59
CA LYS A 440 -25.64 -10.48 -8.55
C LYS A 440 -25.11 -9.50 -7.50
N ASN A 441 -25.70 -9.61 -6.30
CA ASN A 441 -25.25 -9.11 -5.00
C ASN A 441 -25.10 -7.58 -4.81
N GLN A 442 -26.18 -6.83 -5.08
CA GLN A 442 -26.31 -5.42 -4.64
C GLN A 442 -26.05 -5.22 -3.13
N ASP A 443 -26.33 -6.24 -2.29
CA ASP A 443 -26.16 -6.17 -0.83
C ASP A 443 -24.68 -6.25 -0.39
N GLU A 444 -23.81 -6.95 -1.14
CA GLU A 444 -22.37 -7.04 -0.84
C GLU A 444 -21.65 -5.75 -1.25
N ILE A 445 -22.07 -5.15 -2.36
CA ILE A 445 -21.54 -3.91 -2.92
C ILE A 445 -21.74 -2.74 -1.95
N ALA A 446 -22.95 -2.59 -1.38
CA ALA A 446 -23.25 -1.51 -0.43
C ALA A 446 -22.36 -1.57 0.83
N THR A 447 -22.00 -2.78 1.27
CA THR A 447 -21.09 -2.99 2.41
C THR A 447 -19.65 -2.63 2.03
N TYR A 448 -19.21 -3.01 0.83
CA TYR A 448 -17.88 -2.70 0.29
C TYR A 448 -17.69 -1.18 0.10
N THR A 449 -18.66 -0.50 -0.48
CA THR A 449 -18.65 0.97 -0.64
C THR A 449 -18.52 1.69 0.70
N ASN A 450 -19.11 1.17 1.77
CA ASN A 450 -19.02 1.81 3.09
C ASN A 450 -17.65 1.60 3.77
N ILE A 451 -17.03 0.43 3.61
CA ILE A 451 -15.70 0.11 4.17
C ILE A 451 -14.59 0.93 3.47
N PHE A 452 -14.67 1.05 2.14
CA PHE A 452 -13.62 1.67 1.33
C PHE A 452 -13.85 3.16 1.01
N SER A 453 -14.99 3.75 1.38
CA SER A 453 -15.29 5.15 1.05
C SER A 453 -14.56 6.18 1.92
N ASN A 454 -14.12 5.89 3.16
CA ASN A 454 -13.43 6.90 3.98
C ASN A 454 -12.52 6.43 5.14
N GLN A 455 -12.54 5.15 5.59
CA GLN A 455 -11.88 4.77 6.86
C GLN A 455 -10.53 4.01 6.74
N ASN A 456 -10.22 3.39 5.59
CA ASN A 456 -9.01 2.55 5.43
C ASN A 456 -7.91 3.15 4.53
N LEU A 457 -8.01 4.44 4.16
CA LEU A 457 -6.95 5.14 3.43
C LEU A 457 -5.71 5.27 4.32
N GLY A 458 -4.66 4.50 4.03
CA GLY A 458 -3.39 4.51 4.76
C GLY A 458 -3.13 3.30 5.67
N ALA A 459 -3.87 2.20 5.52
CA ALA A 459 -3.53 0.94 6.18
C ALA A 459 -2.17 0.42 5.66
N THR A 460 -1.24 0.13 6.58
CA THR A 460 0.14 -0.30 6.27
C THR A 460 0.17 -1.57 5.39
N SER A 461 -0.78 -2.49 5.58
CA SER A 461 -0.92 -3.71 4.76
C SER A 461 -1.19 -3.42 3.29
N ILE A 462 -2.15 -2.53 3.00
CA ILE A 462 -2.53 -2.13 1.64
C ILE A 462 -1.32 -1.46 0.95
N ASP A 463 -0.66 -0.52 1.63
CA ASP A 463 0.51 0.15 1.07
C ASP A 463 1.66 -0.85 0.82
N THR A 464 1.87 -1.83 1.70
CA THR A 464 2.90 -2.88 1.54
C THR A 464 2.62 -3.77 0.33
N ALA A 465 1.36 -4.16 0.12
CA ALA A 465 0.91 -4.94 -1.03
C ALA A 465 1.09 -4.17 -2.36
N ILE A 466 0.62 -2.91 -2.40
CA ILE A 466 0.80 -2.02 -3.56
C ILE A 466 2.28 -1.87 -3.89
N MET A 467 3.12 -1.54 -2.91
CA MET A 467 4.54 -1.35 -3.15
C MET A 467 5.24 -2.64 -3.60
N SER A 468 4.80 -3.80 -3.11
CA SER A 468 5.30 -5.11 -3.56
C SER A 468 4.99 -5.33 -5.03
N PHE A 469 3.74 -5.11 -5.45
CA PHE A 469 3.33 -5.16 -6.85
C PHE A 469 4.14 -4.20 -7.73
N LEU A 470 4.23 -2.93 -7.35
CA LEU A 470 4.97 -1.92 -8.14
C LEU A 470 6.43 -2.29 -8.34
N SER A 471 7.04 -2.99 -7.39
CA SER A 471 8.43 -3.44 -7.48
C SER A 471 8.64 -4.67 -8.36
N VAL A 472 7.57 -5.33 -8.81
CA VAL A 472 7.60 -6.45 -9.78
C VAL A 472 6.90 -6.12 -11.09
N LEU A 473 6.24 -4.95 -11.20
CA LEU A 473 5.54 -4.52 -12.40
C LEU A 473 6.50 -4.61 -13.60
N PRO A 474 6.21 -5.46 -14.61
CA PRO A 474 7.10 -5.62 -15.74
C PRO A 474 7.29 -4.30 -16.47
N ASN A 475 8.56 -3.95 -16.69
CA ASN A 475 8.94 -2.68 -17.30
C ASN A 475 8.37 -2.48 -18.72
N ASP A 476 7.84 -3.51 -19.37
CA ASP A 476 7.33 -3.49 -20.74
C ASP A 476 5.83 -3.83 -20.85
N ALA A 477 5.15 -3.94 -19.70
CA ALA A 477 3.71 -3.99 -19.61
C ALA A 477 3.15 -2.59 -19.88
N GLU A 478 2.81 -2.28 -21.13
CA GLU A 478 2.29 -0.95 -21.46
C GLU A 478 0.78 -0.87 -21.20
N THR A 479 0.04 -1.92 -21.50
CA THR A 479 -1.41 -2.00 -21.29
C THR A 479 -1.75 -2.93 -20.13
N ILE A 480 -2.42 -2.41 -19.12
CA ILE A 480 -2.80 -3.09 -17.88
C ILE A 480 -4.32 -3.06 -17.73
N LEU A 481 -4.92 -4.21 -17.46
CA LEU A 481 -6.30 -4.32 -17.00
C LEU A 481 -6.29 -4.62 -15.50
N ASP A 482 -6.80 -3.69 -14.68
CA ASP A 482 -6.98 -3.85 -13.24
C ASP A 482 -8.42 -4.29 -12.97
N ILE A 483 -8.62 -5.59 -12.71
CA ILE A 483 -9.93 -6.24 -12.55
C ILE A 483 -10.31 -6.23 -11.08
N GLY A 484 -11.55 -5.87 -10.76
CA GLY A 484 -11.98 -5.65 -9.38
C GLY A 484 -11.23 -4.48 -8.77
N CYS A 485 -11.00 -3.42 -9.55
CA CYS A 485 -10.13 -2.31 -9.16
C CYS A 485 -10.63 -1.54 -7.92
N GLY A 486 -11.87 -1.76 -7.49
CA GLY A 486 -12.48 -1.03 -6.41
C GLY A 486 -12.47 0.48 -6.70
N PRO A 487 -12.18 1.35 -5.72
CA PRO A 487 -12.03 2.80 -5.95
C PRO A 487 -10.68 3.19 -6.62
N GLY A 488 -9.90 2.21 -7.10
CA GLY A 488 -8.66 2.41 -7.84
C GLY A 488 -7.41 2.68 -6.99
N LEU A 489 -7.33 2.13 -5.77
CA LEU A 489 -6.18 2.35 -4.87
C LEU A 489 -4.85 1.90 -5.49
N MET A 490 -4.84 0.71 -6.10
CA MET A 490 -3.69 0.15 -6.82
C MET A 490 -3.41 0.96 -8.09
N SER A 491 -4.42 1.07 -8.96
CA SER A 491 -4.38 1.78 -10.23
C SER A 491 -3.80 3.19 -10.16
N ARG A 492 -4.14 3.98 -9.13
CA ARG A 492 -3.63 5.35 -8.92
C ARG A 492 -2.12 5.42 -8.63
N ARG A 493 -1.53 4.34 -8.11
CA ARG A 493 -0.12 4.28 -7.70
C ARG A 493 0.79 3.73 -8.81
N ILE A 494 0.21 3.11 -9.85
CA ILE A 494 0.94 2.65 -11.04
C ILE A 494 1.60 3.86 -11.73
N PRO A 495 2.92 3.80 -12.02
CA PRO A 495 3.66 4.90 -12.63
C PRO A 495 3.03 5.39 -13.94
N PRO A 496 3.20 6.69 -14.25
CA PRO A 496 2.88 7.25 -15.57
C PRO A 496 3.45 6.38 -16.71
N PHE A 497 2.83 6.43 -17.89
CA PHE A 497 3.17 5.67 -19.10
C PHE A 497 2.71 4.21 -19.14
N HIS A 498 2.26 3.62 -18.03
CA HIS A 498 1.49 2.37 -18.07
C HIS A 498 0.01 2.75 -18.24
N LYS A 499 -0.62 2.27 -19.32
CA LYS A 499 -2.05 2.43 -19.56
C LYS A 499 -2.79 1.50 -18.63
N VAL A 500 -3.62 2.05 -17.75
CA VAL A 500 -4.43 1.24 -16.86
C VAL A 500 -5.90 1.43 -17.24
N LEU A 501 -6.57 0.33 -17.54
CA LEU A 501 -8.02 0.26 -17.63
C LEU A 501 -8.53 -0.34 -16.33
N CYS A 502 -9.24 0.47 -15.56
CA CYS A 502 -9.91 0.05 -14.34
C CYS A 502 -11.21 -0.67 -14.69
N MET A 503 -11.40 -1.89 -14.21
CA MET A 503 -12.63 -2.64 -14.42
C MET A 503 -13.20 -3.11 -13.10
N ASP A 504 -14.47 -2.83 -12.88
CA ASP A 504 -15.22 -3.35 -11.76
C ASP A 504 -16.63 -3.76 -12.21
N ILE A 505 -17.29 -4.59 -11.41
CA ILE A 505 -18.67 -5.02 -11.68
C ILE A 505 -19.67 -3.93 -11.31
N ASP A 506 -19.29 -3.01 -10.42
CA ASP A 506 -20.13 -1.93 -9.90
C ASP A 506 -19.77 -0.55 -10.47
N GLU A 507 -20.80 0.19 -10.88
CA GLU A 507 -20.63 1.52 -11.48
C GLU A 507 -20.27 2.59 -10.45
N GLU A 508 -20.89 2.56 -9.26
CA GLU A 508 -20.72 3.57 -8.23
C GLU A 508 -19.29 3.59 -7.67
N ILE A 509 -18.71 2.39 -7.47
CA ILE A 509 -17.35 2.21 -6.96
C ILE A 509 -16.29 2.83 -7.87
N ILE A 510 -16.48 2.75 -9.19
CA ILE A 510 -15.53 3.29 -10.18
C ILE A 510 -15.80 4.76 -10.53
N LEU A 511 -16.91 5.36 -10.11
CA LEU A 511 -17.22 6.78 -10.36
C LEU A 511 -16.08 7.73 -9.95
N PRO A 512 -15.43 7.59 -8.78
CA PRO A 512 -14.37 8.50 -8.34
C PRO A 512 -13.02 8.29 -9.04
N ILE A 513 -12.86 7.23 -9.84
CA ILE A 513 -11.62 6.94 -10.56
C ILE A 513 -11.44 7.93 -11.71
N THR A 514 -10.25 8.53 -11.79
CA THR A 514 -9.83 9.44 -12.87
C THR A 514 -9.22 8.73 -14.07
N LYS A 515 -8.75 7.49 -13.90
CA LYS A 515 -8.22 6.64 -14.97
C LYS A 515 -9.34 6.10 -15.87
N PRO A 516 -9.05 5.70 -17.13
CA PRO A 516 -9.98 4.99 -17.99
C PRO A 516 -10.61 3.83 -17.23
N LYS A 517 -11.92 3.67 -17.39
CA LYS A 517 -12.70 2.70 -16.64
C LYS A 517 -13.78 2.05 -17.49
N CYS A 518 -14.13 0.82 -17.16
CA CYS A 518 -15.22 0.10 -17.79
C CYS A 518 -15.95 -0.79 -16.78
N LEU A 519 -17.23 -1.04 -17.03
CA LEU A 519 -18.00 -2.06 -16.31
C LEU A 519 -17.71 -3.44 -16.91
N GLY A 520 -17.45 -4.43 -16.06
CA GLY A 520 -17.23 -5.80 -16.52
C GLY A 520 -17.21 -6.83 -15.40
N ASP A 521 -17.45 -8.08 -15.78
CA ASP A 521 -17.38 -9.25 -14.91
C ASP A 521 -16.12 -10.05 -15.29
N ILE A 522 -15.32 -10.44 -14.30
CA ILE A 522 -14.10 -11.23 -14.52
C ILE A 522 -14.37 -12.55 -15.26
N THR A 523 -15.59 -13.10 -15.16
CA THR A 523 -16.01 -14.32 -15.86
C THR A 523 -16.40 -14.10 -17.32
N ASN A 524 -16.52 -12.85 -17.77
CA ASN A 524 -16.80 -12.45 -19.16
C ASN A 524 -16.29 -11.01 -19.42
N ILE A 525 -14.98 -10.88 -19.63
CA ILE A 525 -14.30 -9.60 -19.73
C ILE A 525 -14.64 -8.94 -21.08
N PRO A 526 -15.10 -7.67 -21.10
CA PRO A 526 -15.61 -6.98 -22.30
C PRO A 526 -14.50 -6.47 -23.24
N LEU A 527 -13.39 -7.19 -23.32
CA LEU A 527 -12.25 -6.88 -24.16
C LEU A 527 -11.95 -8.01 -25.16
N GLU A 528 -11.28 -7.64 -26.25
CA GLU A 528 -10.80 -8.57 -27.27
C GLU A 528 -9.66 -9.47 -26.76
N ASP A 529 -9.41 -10.55 -27.50
CA ASP A 529 -8.33 -11.48 -27.18
C ASP A 529 -6.96 -10.77 -27.24
N LYS A 530 -6.09 -11.06 -26.27
CA LYS A 530 -4.70 -10.57 -26.23
C LYS A 530 -4.60 -9.03 -26.32
N CYS A 531 -5.59 -8.31 -25.80
CA CYS A 531 -5.69 -6.86 -25.88
C CYS A 531 -4.79 -6.12 -24.87
N VAL A 532 -4.45 -6.74 -23.73
CA VAL A 532 -3.61 -6.14 -22.68
C VAL A 532 -2.31 -6.91 -22.46
N ASP A 533 -1.23 -6.19 -22.15
CA ASP A 533 0.07 -6.76 -21.80
C ASP A 533 0.03 -7.44 -20.42
N LEU A 534 -0.68 -6.85 -19.47
CA LEU A 534 -0.88 -7.39 -18.11
C LEU A 534 -2.37 -7.39 -17.77
N ALA A 535 -2.90 -8.53 -17.35
CA ALA A 535 -4.18 -8.59 -16.64
C ALA A 535 -3.90 -8.87 -15.17
N MET A 536 -4.52 -8.11 -14.27
CA MET A 536 -4.34 -8.29 -12.84
C MET A 536 -5.67 -8.38 -12.10
N ALA A 537 -5.68 -9.20 -11.05
CA ALA A 537 -6.78 -9.31 -10.10
C ALA A 537 -6.18 -9.38 -8.70
N CYS A 538 -6.43 -8.33 -7.92
CA CYS A 538 -5.97 -8.21 -6.53
C CYS A 538 -7.17 -8.26 -5.62
N ASP A 539 -7.21 -9.27 -4.75
CA ASP A 539 -8.27 -9.47 -3.77
C ASP A 539 -9.66 -9.60 -4.44
N VAL A 540 -9.74 -10.47 -5.47
CA VAL A 540 -10.94 -10.70 -6.29
C VAL A 540 -11.35 -12.17 -6.31
N ILE A 541 -10.42 -13.07 -6.60
CA ILE A 541 -10.75 -14.47 -6.91
C ILE A 541 -11.23 -15.26 -5.69
N GLU A 542 -10.95 -14.80 -4.48
CA GLU A 542 -11.46 -15.33 -3.20
C GLU A 542 -12.96 -15.11 -3.01
N HIS A 543 -13.57 -14.19 -3.75
CA HIS A 543 -15.01 -13.94 -3.75
C HIS A 543 -15.76 -14.81 -4.77
N LEU A 544 -15.04 -15.58 -5.60
CA LEU A 544 -15.63 -16.43 -6.64
C LEU A 544 -15.96 -17.84 -6.12
N THR A 545 -16.86 -18.52 -6.81
CA THR A 545 -17.08 -19.97 -6.65
C THR A 545 -16.06 -20.74 -7.48
N ASP A 546 -15.85 -22.04 -7.24
CA ASP A 546 -14.92 -22.85 -8.05
C ASP A 546 -15.27 -22.83 -9.56
N ASP A 547 -16.57 -22.90 -9.90
CA ASP A 547 -17.04 -22.80 -11.29
C ASP A 547 -16.73 -21.42 -11.91
N ASP A 548 -16.86 -20.35 -11.13
CA ASP A 548 -16.58 -18.99 -11.59
C ASP A 548 -15.07 -18.72 -11.68
N ILE A 549 -14.22 -19.33 -10.83
CA ILE A 549 -12.76 -19.25 -10.97
C ILE A 549 -12.33 -19.81 -12.32
N HIS A 550 -12.83 -20.97 -12.73
CA HIS A 550 -12.43 -21.57 -14.00
C HIS A 550 -12.72 -20.65 -15.19
N LYS A 551 -13.86 -19.95 -15.17
CA LYS A 551 -14.20 -18.94 -16.19
C LYS A 551 -13.32 -17.70 -16.08
N ALA A 552 -13.11 -17.20 -14.86
CA ALA A 552 -12.26 -16.04 -14.59
C ALA A 552 -10.83 -16.24 -15.10
N ILE A 553 -10.24 -17.41 -14.81
CA ILE A 553 -8.92 -17.77 -15.29
C ILE A 553 -8.90 -17.86 -16.82
N SER A 554 -9.88 -18.51 -17.44
CA SER A 554 -9.97 -18.57 -18.90
C SER A 554 -10.01 -17.19 -19.54
N GLU A 555 -10.75 -16.24 -18.94
CA GLU A 555 -10.83 -14.87 -19.42
C GLU A 555 -9.52 -14.09 -19.22
N LEU A 556 -8.88 -14.22 -18.05
CA LEU A 556 -7.56 -13.65 -17.78
C LEU A 556 -6.52 -14.10 -18.82
N GLU A 557 -6.47 -15.40 -19.10
CA GLU A 557 -5.59 -15.97 -20.13
C GLU A 557 -5.95 -15.50 -21.55
N ARG A 558 -7.25 -15.31 -21.82
CA ARG A 558 -7.74 -14.84 -23.12
C ARG A 558 -7.33 -13.40 -23.39
N VAL A 559 -7.53 -12.49 -22.44
CA VAL A 559 -7.29 -11.05 -22.63
C VAL A 559 -5.82 -10.65 -22.48
N SER A 560 -5.05 -11.35 -21.62
CA SER A 560 -3.64 -11.03 -21.42
C SER A 560 -2.73 -11.64 -22.47
N ARG A 561 -1.76 -10.85 -22.98
CA ARG A 561 -0.76 -11.31 -23.96
C ARG A 561 0.62 -11.63 -23.42
N LYS A 562 1.00 -11.10 -22.24
CA LYS A 562 2.34 -11.32 -21.68
C LYS A 562 2.32 -11.71 -20.22
N TYR A 563 1.54 -11.01 -19.38
CA TYR A 563 1.63 -11.14 -17.94
C TYR A 563 0.27 -11.29 -17.26
N ILE A 564 0.22 -12.10 -16.21
CA ILE A 564 -0.94 -12.16 -15.30
C ILE A 564 -0.42 -11.94 -13.88
N TYR A 565 -1.06 -11.05 -13.13
CA TYR A 565 -0.75 -10.85 -11.71
C TYR A 565 -1.97 -11.20 -10.86
N LEU A 566 -1.82 -12.17 -9.97
CA LEU A 566 -2.86 -12.56 -9.02
C LEU A 566 -2.37 -12.26 -7.60
N GLN A 567 -3.16 -11.52 -6.84
CA GLN A 567 -2.92 -11.30 -5.41
C GLN A 567 -4.15 -11.72 -4.62
N VAL A 568 -3.92 -12.46 -3.53
CA VAL A 568 -4.97 -13.00 -2.66
C VAL A 568 -4.50 -13.10 -1.21
N PRO A 569 -5.47 -13.15 -0.27
CA PRO A 569 -5.21 -13.55 1.11
C PRO A 569 -4.50 -14.90 1.20
N PHE A 570 -3.34 -14.93 1.86
CA PHE A 570 -2.45 -16.10 1.84
C PHE A 570 -2.81 -17.12 2.92
N SER A 571 -3.33 -18.26 2.47
CA SER A 571 -3.73 -19.39 3.32
C SER A 571 -4.67 -18.98 4.46
N GLU A 572 -5.54 -17.99 4.22
CA GLU A 572 -6.46 -17.45 5.21
C GLU A 572 -7.35 -18.54 5.83
N SER A 573 -7.67 -18.40 7.11
CA SER A 573 -8.70 -19.19 7.77
C SER A 573 -10.06 -18.53 7.59
N LEU A 574 -10.91 -19.06 6.71
CA LEU A 574 -12.26 -18.50 6.48
C LEU A 574 -13.12 -18.46 7.75
N ALA A 575 -12.96 -19.44 8.65
CA ALA A 575 -13.64 -19.44 9.94
C ALA A 575 -13.25 -18.24 10.82
N ALA A 576 -12.06 -17.66 10.59
CA ALA A 576 -11.61 -16.46 11.29
C ALA A 576 -12.45 -15.24 10.96
N GLY A 577 -12.81 -15.07 9.70
CA GLY A 577 -13.58 -13.93 9.24
C GLY A 577 -15.09 -14.10 9.37
N GLN A 578 -15.60 -15.24 9.85
CA GLN A 578 -17.04 -15.47 9.95
C GLN A 578 -17.70 -14.60 11.04
N ILE A 579 -18.80 -13.96 10.68
CA ILE A 579 -19.69 -13.21 11.56
C ILE A 579 -21.12 -13.77 11.47
N LYS A 580 -21.82 -13.78 12.61
CA LYS A 580 -23.21 -14.24 12.72
C LYS A 580 -24.11 -13.10 13.16
N CYS A 581 -25.22 -12.89 12.46
CA CYS A 581 -26.21 -11.88 12.83
C CYS A 581 -26.94 -12.30 14.11
N PRO A 582 -26.99 -11.45 15.16
CA PRO A 582 -27.73 -11.77 16.38
C PRO A 582 -29.26 -11.73 16.20
N ASN A 583 -29.76 -11.12 15.11
CA ASN A 583 -31.18 -10.96 14.85
C ASN A 583 -31.78 -12.08 13.99
N CYS A 584 -31.15 -12.41 12.85
CA CYS A 584 -31.66 -13.40 11.89
C CYS A 584 -30.81 -14.67 11.78
N GLU A 585 -29.71 -14.76 12.55
CA GLU A 585 -28.78 -15.89 12.54
C GLU A 585 -28.01 -16.14 11.24
N ASN A 586 -28.12 -15.28 10.23
CA ASN A 586 -27.30 -15.36 9.01
C ASN A 586 -25.81 -15.37 9.35
N VAL A 587 -25.03 -16.23 8.69
CA VAL A 587 -23.57 -16.36 8.86
C VAL A 587 -22.88 -16.04 7.53
N TRP A 588 -21.88 -15.17 7.56
CA TRP A 588 -21.09 -14.81 6.38
C TRP A 588 -19.66 -14.43 6.77
N HIS A 589 -18.74 -14.45 5.81
CA HIS A 589 -17.40 -13.90 6.01
C HIS A 589 -17.47 -12.37 6.01
N VAL A 590 -16.78 -11.67 6.91
CA VAL A 590 -16.81 -10.20 7.02
C VAL A 590 -16.43 -9.50 5.70
N ASN A 591 -15.49 -10.10 4.97
CA ASN A 591 -15.05 -9.65 3.67
C ASN A 591 -15.71 -10.46 2.53
N HIS A 592 -16.72 -11.29 2.79
CA HIS A 592 -17.38 -12.12 1.76
C HIS A 592 -16.45 -13.09 0.99
N HIS A 593 -15.29 -13.46 1.57
CA HIS A 593 -14.43 -14.50 1.01
C HIS A 593 -15.14 -15.85 1.08
N LYS A 594 -15.13 -16.56 -0.03
CA LYS A 594 -15.76 -17.89 -0.18
C LYS A 594 -14.75 -19.03 -0.07
N GLN A 595 -13.46 -18.72 -0.19
CA GLN A 595 -12.40 -19.71 -0.31
C GLN A 595 -11.02 -19.15 0.06
N SER A 596 -10.07 -20.05 0.33
CA SER A 596 -8.69 -19.74 0.70
C SER A 596 -7.71 -20.28 -0.35
N PHE A 597 -6.54 -19.65 -0.47
CA PHE A 597 -5.53 -19.99 -1.47
C PHE A 597 -4.17 -20.30 -0.85
N THR A 598 -3.66 -21.49 -1.15
CA THR A 598 -2.26 -21.87 -0.90
C THR A 598 -1.39 -21.56 -2.12
N LEU A 599 -0.08 -21.51 -1.94
CA LEU A 599 0.85 -21.29 -3.05
C LEU A 599 0.72 -22.39 -4.12
N LYS A 600 0.57 -23.64 -3.67
CA LYS A 600 0.32 -24.79 -4.54
C LYS A 600 -0.98 -24.65 -5.33
N ARG A 601 -2.06 -24.16 -4.73
CA ARG A 601 -3.33 -23.94 -5.45
C ARG A 601 -3.15 -22.87 -6.53
N LEU A 602 -2.53 -21.74 -6.19
CA LEU A 602 -2.30 -20.63 -7.12
C LEU A 602 -1.44 -21.03 -8.33
N PHE A 603 -0.39 -21.83 -8.11
CA PHE A 603 0.48 -22.33 -9.18
C PHE A 603 -0.25 -23.23 -10.18
N ASN A 604 -1.33 -23.88 -9.74
CA ASN A 604 -2.12 -24.79 -10.56
C ASN A 604 -3.42 -24.17 -11.13
N LEU A 605 -3.65 -22.86 -10.93
CA LEU A 605 -4.84 -22.19 -11.47
C LEU A 605 -4.76 -22.00 -12.98
N LEU A 606 -3.62 -21.50 -13.47
CA LEU A 606 -3.39 -21.16 -14.87
C LEU A 606 -2.92 -22.39 -15.67
N SER A 607 -3.07 -22.33 -16.99
CA SER A 607 -2.51 -23.34 -17.90
C SER A 607 -0.98 -23.32 -17.86
N SER A 608 -0.35 -24.44 -18.25
CA SER A 608 1.11 -24.62 -18.21
C SER A 608 1.91 -23.64 -19.07
N LYS A 609 1.26 -22.82 -19.90
CA LYS A 609 1.89 -21.76 -20.68
C LYS A 609 2.21 -20.52 -19.82
N TRP A 610 1.56 -20.36 -18.68
CA TRP A 610 1.79 -19.23 -17.79
C TRP A 610 2.75 -19.65 -16.68
N VAL A 611 4.01 -19.26 -16.85
CA VAL A 611 5.09 -19.66 -15.95
C VAL A 611 5.16 -18.66 -14.80
N PRO A 612 5.12 -19.10 -13.52
CA PRO A 612 5.32 -18.20 -12.39
C PRO A 612 6.75 -17.65 -12.41
N LYS A 613 6.88 -16.33 -12.35
CA LYS A 613 8.17 -15.63 -12.37
C LYS A 613 8.56 -15.13 -11.01
N THR A 614 7.60 -14.55 -10.29
CA THR A 614 7.84 -13.91 -9.01
C THR A 614 6.72 -14.22 -8.04
N VAL A 615 7.07 -14.54 -6.79
CA VAL A 615 6.15 -14.70 -5.67
C VAL A 615 6.48 -13.65 -4.61
N ASN A 616 5.54 -12.76 -4.34
CA ASN A 616 5.62 -11.69 -3.35
C ASN A 616 4.82 -12.06 -2.11
N PHE A 617 5.49 -12.29 -0.98
CA PHE A 617 4.84 -12.37 0.33
C PHE A 617 4.74 -10.97 0.92
N THR A 618 3.51 -10.52 1.16
CA THR A 618 3.20 -9.11 1.42
C THR A 618 2.03 -8.93 2.39
N GLY A 619 1.55 -7.70 2.56
CA GLY A 619 0.53 -7.35 3.54
C GLY A 619 1.09 -7.32 4.97
N ASP A 620 0.26 -7.69 5.95
CA ASP A 620 0.64 -7.71 7.36
C ASP A 620 1.59 -8.88 7.67
N ILE A 621 2.57 -8.63 8.55
CA ILE A 621 3.56 -9.61 8.98
C ILE A 621 3.26 -10.04 10.41
N ILE A 622 2.98 -11.33 10.59
CA ILE A 622 2.56 -11.93 11.87
C ILE A 622 3.61 -12.94 12.34
N TYR A 623 3.96 -12.89 13.63
CA TYR A 623 5.00 -13.74 14.26
C TYR A 623 4.44 -14.68 15.36
N PHE A 624 3.16 -15.01 15.34
CA PHE A 624 2.54 -15.94 16.30
C PHE A 624 1.61 -16.93 15.58
N ASP A 625 1.41 -18.12 16.14
CA ASP A 625 0.40 -19.04 15.61
C ASP A 625 -0.96 -18.73 16.20
N ILE A 626 -1.97 -18.91 15.34
CA ILE A 626 -3.35 -18.98 15.77
C ILE A 626 -3.72 -20.45 15.74
N PRO A 627 -4.01 -21.08 16.89
CA PRO A 627 -4.30 -22.50 16.90
C PRO A 627 -5.53 -22.82 16.03
N PRO A 628 -5.56 -23.99 15.37
CA PRO A 628 -6.47 -24.26 14.25
C PRO A 628 -7.95 -24.11 14.61
N ASN A 629 -8.30 -24.40 15.88
CA ASN A 629 -9.67 -24.41 16.39
C ASN A 629 -10.01 -23.18 17.23
N TYR A 630 -9.13 -22.17 17.26
CA TYR A 630 -9.34 -20.93 17.99
C TYR A 630 -10.65 -20.22 17.57
N TYR A 631 -10.90 -20.17 16.27
CA TYR A 631 -12.08 -19.52 15.71
C TYR A 631 -13.36 -20.29 15.99
N GLY A 632 -13.30 -21.63 15.87
CA GLY A 632 -14.42 -22.51 16.25
C GLY A 632 -14.75 -22.46 17.75
N LEU A 633 -13.77 -22.16 18.62
CA LEU A 633 -14.01 -21.89 20.04
C LEU A 633 -14.77 -20.58 20.21
N LYS A 634 -14.28 -19.47 19.65
CA LYS A 634 -14.94 -18.15 19.75
C LYS A 634 -16.39 -18.17 19.27
N GLU A 635 -16.66 -18.83 18.14
CA GLU A 635 -18.01 -19.06 17.63
C GLU A 635 -18.92 -19.73 18.68
N SER A 636 -18.36 -20.72 19.40
CA SER A 636 -19.07 -21.43 20.47
C SER A 636 -19.32 -20.61 21.72
N LEU A 637 -18.52 -19.56 21.92
CA LEU A 637 -18.66 -18.62 23.03
C LEU A 637 -19.65 -17.49 22.70
N GLY A 638 -20.22 -17.49 21.49
CA GLY A 638 -20.99 -16.35 20.97
C GLY A 638 -20.14 -15.09 20.80
N GLN A 639 -18.82 -15.25 20.67
CA GLN A 639 -17.86 -14.16 20.53
C GLN A 639 -17.51 -13.98 19.04
N SER A 640 -17.58 -12.75 18.54
CA SER A 640 -17.09 -12.41 17.21
C SER A 640 -15.56 -12.25 17.21
N ASN A 641 -14.90 -12.63 16.12
CA ASN A 641 -13.46 -12.46 15.95
C ASN A 641 -13.06 -11.01 15.65
N LEU A 642 -14.03 -10.20 15.26
CA LEU A 642 -13.84 -8.92 14.63
C LEU A 642 -14.72 -7.88 15.34
N SER A 643 -14.29 -6.62 15.29
CA SER A 643 -15.18 -5.52 15.63
C SER A 643 -16.33 -5.54 14.63
N THR A 644 -17.52 -5.87 15.12
CA THR A 644 -18.74 -5.91 14.30
C THR A 644 -19.52 -4.61 14.41
N ASP A 645 -18.98 -3.59 15.08
CA ASP A 645 -19.73 -2.37 15.37
C ASP A 645 -19.99 -1.58 14.08
N GLY A 646 -21.26 -1.41 13.74
CA GLY A 646 -21.68 -0.70 12.53
C GLY A 646 -21.83 -1.55 11.27
N ILE A 647 -21.56 -2.87 11.30
CA ILE A 647 -21.79 -3.76 10.15
C ILE A 647 -23.29 -4.06 10.01
N ASN A 648 -23.86 -3.90 8.82
CA ASN A 648 -25.25 -4.28 8.54
C ASN A 648 -25.35 -5.72 8.05
N CYS A 649 -26.29 -6.49 8.60
CA CYS A 649 -26.56 -7.83 8.12
C CYS A 649 -27.21 -7.81 6.73
N ALA A 650 -26.56 -8.43 5.74
CA ALA A 650 -27.08 -8.52 4.37
C ALA A 650 -28.47 -9.20 4.25
N SER A 651 -28.85 -10.06 5.20
CA SER A 651 -30.12 -10.78 5.15
C SER A 651 -31.30 -10.02 5.76
N CYS A 652 -31.08 -9.20 6.81
CA CYS A 652 -32.18 -8.57 7.55
C CYS A 652 -31.99 -7.08 7.83
N GLY A 653 -30.88 -6.48 7.39
CA GLY A 653 -30.57 -5.06 7.60
C GLY A 653 -30.19 -4.68 9.04
N HIS A 654 -30.14 -5.65 9.98
CA HIS A 654 -29.80 -5.37 11.37
C HIS A 654 -28.34 -4.92 11.50
N THR A 655 -28.13 -3.73 12.06
CA THR A 655 -26.79 -3.22 12.40
C THR A 655 -26.26 -3.93 13.65
N LEU A 656 -25.13 -4.62 13.51
CA LEU A 656 -24.46 -5.27 14.61
C LEU A 656 -23.89 -4.19 15.55
N LYS A 657 -24.16 -4.36 16.86
CA LYS A 657 -23.54 -3.57 17.93
C LYS A 657 -22.39 -4.36 18.52
N GLY A 658 -21.21 -3.77 18.59
CA GLY A 658 -20.00 -4.43 19.07
C GLY A 658 -20.15 -4.99 20.48
N ILE A 659 -19.71 -6.23 20.68
CA ILE A 659 -19.38 -6.75 22.02
C ILE A 659 -18.00 -6.19 22.37
N ASN A 660 -17.87 -5.51 23.51
CA ASN A 660 -16.63 -4.89 23.99
C ASN A 660 -15.38 -5.73 23.67
N GLU A 661 -14.44 -5.15 22.91
CA GLU A 661 -13.17 -5.76 22.45
C GLU A 661 -12.34 -6.37 23.60
N THR A 662 -12.47 -5.81 24.81
CA THR A 662 -11.70 -6.19 25.99
C THR A 662 -11.83 -7.67 26.41
N HIS A 663 -12.95 -8.35 26.15
CA HIS A 663 -13.10 -9.78 26.50
C HIS A 663 -12.56 -10.73 25.41
N ASN A 664 -12.63 -10.34 24.15
CA ASN A 664 -12.13 -11.13 23.01
C ASN A 664 -10.60 -11.23 23.01
N ASP A 665 -9.95 -10.16 23.46
CA ASP A 665 -8.51 -10.04 23.57
C ASP A 665 -7.92 -10.95 24.64
N GLN A 666 -8.62 -11.15 25.75
CA GLN A 666 -8.11 -11.91 26.89
C GLN A 666 -8.07 -13.42 26.58
N VAL A 667 -9.12 -13.97 25.97
CA VAL A 667 -9.14 -15.38 25.53
C VAL A 667 -8.11 -15.64 24.43
N PHE A 668 -7.93 -14.68 23.49
CA PHE A 668 -6.87 -14.75 22.49
C PHE A 668 -5.49 -14.80 23.13
N LYS A 669 -5.19 -13.84 24.01
CA LYS A 669 -3.91 -13.72 24.72
C LYS A 669 -3.57 -14.97 25.52
N GLU A 670 -4.56 -15.63 26.14
CA GLU A 670 -4.35 -16.88 26.87
C GLU A 670 -4.08 -18.09 25.97
N ILE A 671 -4.73 -18.16 24.80
CA ILE A 671 -4.58 -19.29 23.87
C ILE A 671 -3.27 -19.18 23.08
N THR A 672 -2.90 -17.96 22.66
CA THR A 672 -1.62 -17.71 21.98
C THR A 672 -0.46 -17.53 22.97
N ARG A 673 -0.72 -17.57 24.29
CA ARG A 673 0.29 -17.43 25.36
C ARG A 673 1.42 -18.45 25.25
N PHE A 674 1.13 -19.61 24.68
CA PHE A 674 2.03 -20.76 24.54
C PHE A 674 2.56 -20.96 23.11
N SER A 675 2.17 -20.11 22.16
CA SER A 675 2.66 -20.17 20.77
C SER A 675 3.65 -19.04 20.51
N SER A 676 4.85 -19.42 20.08
CA SER A 676 5.82 -18.51 19.46
C SER A 676 6.20 -19.09 18.10
N ARG A 677 5.67 -18.49 17.03
CA ARG A 677 6.08 -18.85 15.67
C ARG A 677 7.34 -18.06 15.34
N LEU A 678 8.40 -18.78 15.01
CA LEU A 678 9.69 -18.17 14.75
C LEU A 678 9.85 -17.69 13.29
N THR A 679 8.93 -18.07 12.39
CA THR A 679 8.90 -17.64 11.00
C THR A 679 7.78 -16.65 10.74
N PRO A 680 8.03 -15.57 9.98
CA PRO A 680 6.97 -14.62 9.63
C PRO A 680 5.92 -15.30 8.75
N ARG A 681 4.66 -14.99 9.05
CA ARG A 681 3.51 -15.26 8.18
C ARG A 681 3.06 -13.94 7.57
N TYR A 682 2.81 -13.98 6.27
CA TYR A 682 2.29 -12.85 5.50
C TYR A 682 0.78 -13.01 5.32
N SER A 683 0.04 -11.91 5.42
CA SER A 683 -1.42 -11.93 5.21
C SER A 683 -1.77 -12.10 3.74
N GLU A 684 -0.91 -11.64 2.83
CA GLU A 684 -1.14 -11.63 1.38
C GLU A 684 -0.02 -12.33 0.61
N VAL A 685 -0.37 -12.89 -0.54
CA VAL A 685 0.59 -13.37 -1.53
C VAL A 685 0.21 -12.86 -2.93
N GLY A 686 1.18 -12.30 -3.64
CA GLY A 686 1.05 -11.88 -5.03
C GLY A 686 1.95 -12.70 -5.95
N ILE A 687 1.46 -13.17 -7.10
CA ILE A 687 2.24 -13.95 -8.07
C ILE A 687 2.15 -13.29 -9.43
N LEU A 688 3.32 -13.02 -10.01
CA LEU A 688 3.46 -12.61 -11.40
C LEU A 688 3.75 -13.82 -12.27
N PHE A 689 2.88 -14.08 -13.24
CA PHE A 689 3.04 -15.09 -14.28
C PHE A 689 3.42 -14.42 -15.60
N GLU A 690 4.25 -15.12 -16.39
CA GLU A 690 4.65 -14.72 -17.74
C GLU A 690 4.25 -15.79 -18.75
N PHE A 691 3.68 -15.37 -19.87
CA PHE A 691 3.28 -16.25 -20.96
C PHE A 691 4.51 -16.77 -21.72
N ASP A 692 4.65 -18.09 -21.80
CA ASP A 692 5.80 -18.80 -22.37
C ASP A 692 7.15 -18.25 -21.85
N GLY A 693 7.19 -17.86 -20.57
CA GLY A 693 8.37 -17.28 -19.93
C GLY A 693 9.46 -18.30 -19.63
N GLU A 694 10.72 -17.91 -19.84
CA GLU A 694 11.89 -18.73 -19.49
C GLU A 694 12.17 -18.72 -17.98
N PRO A 695 12.68 -19.79 -17.36
CA PRO A 695 13.06 -19.80 -15.94
C PRO A 695 14.08 -18.70 -15.60
N LEU A 696 13.96 -18.08 -14.41
CA LEU A 696 14.98 -17.14 -13.91
C LEU A 696 16.27 -17.88 -13.55
N LYS A 697 17.40 -17.16 -13.60
CA LYS A 697 18.66 -17.69 -13.07
C LYS A 697 18.66 -17.61 -11.56
N ASP A 698 19.10 -18.67 -10.91
CA ASP A 698 19.26 -18.68 -9.46
C ASP A 698 20.26 -17.60 -9.03
N ILE A 699 19.88 -16.87 -7.98
CA ILE A 699 20.68 -15.82 -7.36
C ILE A 699 20.85 -16.12 -5.89
N GLU A 700 22.02 -15.77 -5.37
CA GLU A 700 22.25 -15.73 -3.92
C GLU A 700 21.28 -14.75 -3.26
N PRO A 701 20.86 -15.03 -2.02
CA PRO A 701 19.81 -14.27 -1.40
C PRO A 701 20.33 -12.88 -0.97
N VAL A 702 19.57 -11.83 -1.32
CA VAL A 702 19.95 -10.42 -1.10
C VAL A 702 18.78 -9.62 -0.53
N VAL A 703 19.08 -8.50 0.11
CA VAL A 703 18.08 -7.47 0.44
C VAL A 703 18.03 -6.47 -0.70
N ARG A 704 16.88 -6.32 -1.34
CA ARG A 704 16.59 -5.32 -2.37
C ARG A 704 15.90 -4.11 -1.76
N THR A 705 16.49 -2.93 -1.89
CA THR A 705 15.83 -1.67 -1.50
C THR A 705 14.85 -1.21 -2.57
N ARG A 706 13.94 -0.28 -2.22
CA ARG A 706 13.06 0.41 -3.16
C ARG A 706 13.80 1.04 -4.34
N SER A 707 14.98 1.59 -4.07
CA SER A 707 15.90 2.18 -5.05
C SER A 707 16.60 1.14 -5.95
N GLY A 708 16.34 -0.15 -5.76
CA GLY A 708 16.89 -1.26 -6.56
C GLY A 708 18.27 -1.75 -6.11
N GLN A 709 18.83 -1.17 -5.04
CA GLN A 709 20.15 -1.58 -4.54
C GLN A 709 20.08 -2.97 -3.91
N ALA A 710 20.97 -3.86 -4.33
CA ALA A 710 21.22 -5.12 -3.64
C ALA A 710 22.15 -4.90 -2.45
N LYS A 711 21.77 -5.43 -1.30
CA LYS A 711 22.58 -5.51 -0.10
C LYS A 711 22.71 -6.96 0.32
N ALA A 712 23.86 -7.33 0.85
CA ALA A 712 24.06 -8.67 1.39
C ALA A 712 23.09 -8.91 2.56
N ILE A 713 22.61 -10.15 2.69
CA ILE A 713 21.87 -10.55 3.88
C ILE A 713 22.79 -10.43 5.10
N PRO A 714 22.32 -9.82 6.21
CA PRO A 714 23.10 -9.72 7.44
C PRO A 714 23.46 -11.12 7.94
N LYS A 715 24.64 -11.26 8.54
CA LYS A 715 25.01 -12.52 9.18
C LYS A 715 24.00 -12.82 10.30
N PRO A 716 23.53 -14.08 10.42
CA PRO A 716 22.63 -14.43 11.50
C PRO A 716 23.37 -14.23 12.81
N ILE A 717 22.68 -13.64 13.79
CA ILE A 717 23.16 -13.55 15.16
C ILE A 717 22.55 -14.69 15.96
N VAL A 718 23.38 -15.28 16.83
CA VAL A 718 22.90 -16.27 17.80
C VAL A 718 22.33 -15.48 18.96
N ILE A 719 21.01 -15.50 19.09
CA ILE A 719 20.32 -14.95 20.25
C ILE A 719 19.97 -16.09 21.18
N GLN A 720 20.30 -15.90 22.44
CA GLN A 720 19.96 -16.80 23.51
C GLN A 720 18.67 -16.29 24.14
N GLU A 721 17.59 -17.05 24.03
CA GLU A 721 16.25 -16.64 24.43
C GLU A 721 16.12 -16.34 25.93
N ASN A 722 17.02 -16.86 26.75
CA ASN A 722 16.99 -16.71 28.21
C ASN A 722 17.93 -15.62 28.74
N ILE A 723 18.67 -14.88 27.91
CA ILE A 723 19.70 -13.94 28.39
C ILE A 723 19.71 -12.62 27.63
N LEU A 724 19.84 -11.55 28.40
CA LEU A 724 20.24 -10.22 27.94
C LEU A 724 21.66 -9.97 28.43
N ASP A 725 22.63 -10.17 27.54
CA ASP A 725 24.04 -9.88 27.75
C ASP A 725 24.35 -8.49 27.19
N PHE A 726 24.54 -7.50 28.07
CA PHE A 726 24.70 -6.11 27.67
C PHE A 726 26.10 -5.79 27.11
N SER A 727 26.99 -6.77 27.01
CA SER A 727 28.20 -6.68 26.17
C SER A 727 27.92 -6.94 24.68
N LYS A 728 26.73 -7.46 24.36
CA LYS A 728 26.27 -7.77 22.99
C LYS A 728 25.16 -6.81 22.55
N PRO A 729 24.89 -6.68 21.24
CA PRO A 729 23.73 -5.94 20.74
C PRO A 729 22.41 -6.50 21.30
N PHE A 730 21.51 -5.61 21.73
CA PHE A 730 20.17 -5.95 22.23
C PHE A 730 19.12 -4.98 21.68
N VAL A 731 17.86 -5.40 21.74
CA VAL A 731 16.71 -4.65 21.21
C VAL A 731 15.99 -3.89 22.31
N GLU A 732 15.77 -2.60 22.10
CA GLU A 732 14.95 -1.74 22.95
C GLU A 732 13.58 -1.57 22.32
N SER A 733 12.51 -1.66 23.14
CA SER A 733 11.12 -1.47 22.72
C SER A 733 10.43 -0.46 23.64
N ASN A 734 9.45 0.27 23.09
CA ASN A 734 8.62 1.20 23.86
C ASN A 734 7.41 0.51 24.52
N SER A 735 7.10 -0.72 24.13
CA SER A 735 5.94 -1.47 24.63
C SER A 735 6.23 -2.96 24.75
N TYR A 736 5.44 -3.63 25.60
CA TYR A 736 5.40 -5.08 25.74
C TYR A 736 4.18 -5.60 24.97
N SER A 737 4.42 -6.45 23.97
CA SER A 737 3.40 -7.08 23.13
C SER A 737 3.00 -8.47 23.64
N SER A 738 3.85 -9.08 24.46
CA SER A 738 3.81 -10.48 24.88
C SER A 738 4.18 -11.50 23.78
N PHE A 739 4.37 -11.08 22.54
CA PHE A 739 4.71 -11.93 21.39
C PHE A 739 6.18 -11.80 20.96
N GLU A 740 7.02 -11.33 21.87
CA GLU A 740 8.44 -11.14 21.63
C GLU A 740 9.07 -12.45 21.16
N GLN A 741 9.86 -12.38 20.09
CA GLN A 741 10.59 -13.53 19.51
C GLN A 741 12.04 -13.59 20.01
N ILE A 742 12.53 -12.49 20.58
CA ILE A 742 13.87 -12.32 21.13
C ILE A 742 13.77 -11.57 22.46
N PRO A 743 14.78 -11.67 23.33
CA PRO A 743 14.81 -10.85 24.53
C PRO A 743 14.85 -9.36 24.19
N ILE A 744 14.00 -8.56 24.84
CA ILE A 744 13.93 -7.10 24.65
C ILE A 744 14.05 -6.37 25.98
N LEU A 745 14.53 -5.12 25.90
CA LEU A 745 14.62 -4.17 26.99
C LEU A 745 13.57 -3.06 26.80
N ILE A 746 12.82 -2.71 27.84
CA ILE A 746 11.73 -1.73 27.80
C ILE A 746 11.99 -0.65 28.86
N PRO A 747 12.57 0.50 28.49
CA PRO A 747 12.80 1.60 29.41
C PRO A 747 11.50 2.41 29.66
N HIS A 748 11.23 2.76 30.91
CA HIS A 748 10.11 3.62 31.28
C HIS A 748 10.56 4.75 32.21
N GLN A 749 10.48 6.01 31.73
CA GLN A 749 10.98 7.21 32.42
C GLN A 749 12.45 7.13 32.86
N VAL A 750 13.27 6.41 32.09
CA VAL A 750 14.71 6.27 32.28
C VAL A 750 15.43 6.52 30.96
N ALA A 751 16.66 7.01 31.04
CA ALA A 751 17.59 7.05 29.91
C ALA A 751 18.51 5.82 30.00
N VAL A 752 18.60 5.04 28.91
CA VAL A 752 19.53 3.92 28.78
C VAL A 752 20.73 4.38 27.97
N ILE A 753 21.92 4.30 28.55
CA ILE A 753 23.19 4.69 27.93
C ILE A 753 24.01 3.41 27.77
N ARG A 754 24.32 3.06 26.52
CA ARG A 754 25.07 1.83 26.20
C ARG A 754 26.57 2.07 26.37
N GLU A 755 27.23 1.16 27.08
CA GLU A 755 28.70 1.12 27.23
C GLU A 755 29.21 -0.27 26.78
N THR A 756 30.53 -0.43 26.62
CA THR A 756 31.12 -1.62 25.97
C THR A 756 30.71 -2.95 26.61
N ASN A 757 30.55 -2.99 27.94
CA ASN A 757 30.30 -4.22 28.70
C ASN A 757 29.04 -4.15 29.59
N LYS A 758 28.28 -3.05 29.53
CA LYS A 758 27.18 -2.77 30.45
C LYS A 758 26.21 -1.75 29.85
N ILE A 759 25.02 -1.68 30.42
CA ILE A 759 24.14 -0.51 30.28
C ILE A 759 24.16 0.32 31.54
N ARG A 760 24.17 1.65 31.37
CA ARG A 760 24.02 2.64 32.43
C ARG A 760 22.63 3.26 32.33
N ILE A 761 21.83 3.06 33.36
CA ILE A 761 20.42 3.45 33.40
C ILE A 761 20.28 4.63 34.36
N VAL A 762 19.80 5.77 33.85
CA VAL A 762 19.71 7.02 34.61
C VAL A 762 18.25 7.47 34.69
N LYS A 763 17.81 7.87 35.88
CA LYS A 763 16.48 8.47 36.10
C LYS A 763 16.59 9.90 36.65
N SER A 764 15.59 10.73 36.35
CA SER A 764 15.45 12.04 37.03
C SER A 764 15.04 11.82 38.49
N GLU A 765 15.48 12.70 39.39
CA GLU A 765 15.01 12.73 40.78
C GLU A 765 13.49 12.97 40.89
N LEU A 766 12.87 13.55 39.85
CA LEU A 766 11.43 13.80 39.77
C LEU A 766 10.64 12.66 39.13
N ALA A 767 11.31 11.63 38.58
CA ALA A 767 10.64 10.55 37.86
C ALA A 767 9.89 9.64 38.84
N LYS A 768 8.59 9.42 38.59
CA LYS A 768 7.73 8.55 39.39
C LYS A 768 7.56 7.21 38.68
N ASN A 769 7.82 6.10 39.37
CA ASN A 769 7.78 4.74 38.80
C ASN A 769 8.75 4.54 37.61
N ALA A 770 9.90 5.20 37.66
CA ALA A 770 11.01 4.93 36.74
C ALA A 770 11.42 3.45 36.86
N SER A 771 11.45 2.76 35.73
CA SER A 771 11.70 1.32 35.73
C SER A 771 12.38 0.88 34.45
N ILE A 772 13.11 -0.22 34.55
CA ILE A 772 13.60 -0.96 33.39
C ILE A 772 12.91 -2.32 33.37
N SER A 773 12.28 -2.68 32.26
CA SER A 773 11.64 -3.98 32.10
C SER A 773 12.34 -4.80 31.03
N MET A 774 12.28 -6.11 31.16
CA MET A 774 12.86 -7.07 30.25
C MET A 774 11.82 -8.12 29.95
N ALA A 775 11.67 -8.45 28.67
CA ALA A 775 10.81 -9.54 28.23
C ALA A 775 11.68 -10.58 27.52
N PHE A 776 11.55 -11.84 27.94
CA PHE A 776 12.20 -13.01 27.36
C PHE A 776 11.14 -13.84 26.62
N PRO A 777 11.42 -14.32 25.41
CA PRO A 777 10.49 -15.07 24.54
C PRO A 777 10.26 -16.50 25.04
N MET A 778 9.90 -16.65 26.32
CA MET A 778 9.76 -17.93 27.00
C MET A 778 8.76 -17.89 28.14
N ILE A 779 8.47 -19.09 28.64
CA ILE A 779 7.58 -19.31 29.77
C ILE A 779 8.43 -19.61 31.00
N LEU A 780 8.14 -18.90 32.09
CA LEU A 780 8.75 -19.09 33.39
C LEU A 780 7.96 -20.14 34.17
N ASN A 781 8.67 -21.00 34.89
CA ASN A 781 8.10 -21.97 35.81
C ASN A 781 8.57 -21.68 37.23
N CYS A 782 7.77 -22.08 38.21
CA CYS A 782 8.14 -22.02 39.61
C CYS A 782 9.46 -22.79 39.84
N GLY A 783 10.44 -22.13 40.45
CA GLY A 783 11.78 -22.69 40.68
C GLY A 783 12.82 -22.33 39.61
N ASP A 784 12.44 -21.72 38.48
CA ASP A 784 13.40 -21.05 37.60
C ASP A 784 14.12 -19.93 38.39
N THR A 785 15.35 -19.58 38.01
CA THR A 785 16.11 -18.50 38.64
C THR A 785 16.44 -17.39 37.67
N ILE A 786 16.26 -16.14 38.11
CA ILE A 786 16.72 -14.93 37.42
C ILE A 786 18.06 -14.54 38.03
N LYS A 787 19.11 -14.56 37.23
CA LYS A 787 20.46 -14.14 37.60
C LYS A 787 20.72 -12.75 37.05
N VAL A 788 21.02 -11.81 37.93
CA VAL A 788 21.27 -10.40 37.58
C VAL A 788 22.68 -10.02 38.00
N LYS A 789 23.49 -9.56 37.04
CA LYS A 789 24.82 -9.00 37.26
C LYS A 789 24.78 -7.50 37.01
N GLY A 790 25.30 -6.70 37.94
CA GLY A 790 25.34 -5.26 37.77
C GLY A 790 26.29 -4.56 38.73
N TYR A 791 26.27 -3.22 38.67
CA TYR A 791 27.05 -2.34 39.52
C TYR A 791 26.20 -1.15 40.00
N ALA A 792 26.37 -0.75 41.25
CA ALA A 792 25.71 0.42 41.83
C ALA A 792 26.70 1.28 42.62
N SER A 793 26.89 2.54 42.21
CA SER A 793 27.76 3.50 42.91
C SER A 793 27.20 3.89 44.27
N ASP A 794 25.88 4.03 44.36
CA ASP A 794 25.15 4.28 45.61
C ASP A 794 24.61 2.98 46.20
N LYS A 795 24.15 3.03 47.45
CA LYS A 795 23.31 1.96 47.99
C LYS A 795 21.93 2.08 47.36
N LEU A 796 21.52 1.07 46.61
CA LEU A 796 20.23 1.00 45.95
C LEU A 796 19.40 -0.14 46.51
N GLU A 797 18.10 0.07 46.64
CA GLU A 797 17.12 -0.98 46.86
C GLU A 797 16.46 -1.32 45.54
N LEU A 798 16.71 -2.52 45.01
CA LEU A 798 16.13 -3.04 43.78
C LEU A 798 14.87 -3.86 44.10
N THR A 799 13.74 -3.45 43.57
CA THR A 799 12.47 -4.16 43.62
C THR A 799 12.20 -4.84 42.29
N PHE A 800 12.18 -6.17 42.31
CA PHE A 800 11.84 -6.99 41.15
C PHE A 800 10.36 -7.28 41.15
N LEU A 801 9.71 -6.94 40.04
CA LEU A 801 8.30 -7.14 39.79
C LEU A 801 8.11 -8.17 38.68
N GLY A 802 7.11 -9.01 38.86
CA GLY A 802 6.70 -10.04 37.91
C GLY A 802 5.20 -9.97 37.68
N TYR A 803 4.76 -10.66 36.63
CA TYR A 803 3.35 -10.77 36.29
C TYR A 803 2.93 -12.22 36.45
N SER A 804 1.81 -12.45 37.14
CA SER A 804 1.21 -13.79 37.20
C SER A 804 0.72 -14.24 35.83
N SER A 805 0.33 -15.51 35.72
CA SER A 805 -0.40 -16.00 34.54
C SER A 805 -1.75 -15.30 34.31
N GLY A 806 -2.25 -14.49 35.26
CA GLY A 806 -3.43 -13.64 35.07
C GLY A 806 -3.10 -12.15 34.88
N ASP A 807 -1.86 -11.82 34.52
CA ASP A 807 -1.35 -10.46 34.29
C ASP A 807 -1.46 -9.51 35.49
N ASN A 808 -1.63 -10.05 36.70
CA ASN A 808 -1.49 -9.27 37.93
C ASN A 808 -0.01 -9.07 38.25
N GLU A 809 0.43 -7.81 38.35
CA GLU A 809 1.77 -7.43 38.80
C GLU A 809 1.93 -7.68 40.31
N PHE A 810 3.07 -8.22 40.72
CA PHE A 810 3.42 -8.40 42.12
C PHE A 810 4.94 -8.34 42.34
N VAL A 811 5.35 -8.17 43.60
CA VAL A 811 6.76 -8.11 44.00
C VAL A 811 7.32 -9.53 44.13
N ILE A 812 8.33 -9.84 43.31
CA ILE A 812 9.09 -11.10 43.36
C ILE A 812 10.10 -11.05 44.52
N SER A 813 10.90 -9.98 44.57
CA SER A 813 11.94 -9.81 45.60
C SER A 813 12.34 -8.35 45.75
N VAL A 814 12.92 -8.02 46.89
CA VAL A 814 13.53 -6.72 47.18
C VAL A 814 14.95 -6.97 47.67
N ASN A 815 15.94 -6.35 47.04
CA ASN A 815 17.35 -6.61 47.30
C ASN A 815 18.14 -5.31 47.43
N LEU A 816 18.97 -5.19 48.47
CA LEU A 816 19.90 -4.08 48.65
C LEU A 816 21.22 -4.38 47.93
N VAL A 817 21.67 -3.47 47.07
CA VAL A 817 22.90 -3.62 46.29
C VAL A 817 23.81 -2.40 46.40
N HIS A 818 25.12 -2.63 46.28
CA HIS A 818 26.16 -1.59 46.27
C HIS A 818 27.46 -2.19 45.71
N ASN A 819 28.26 -1.40 44.99
CA ASN A 819 29.38 -1.86 44.17
C ASN A 819 28.94 -2.95 43.17
N ASP A 820 29.85 -3.82 42.74
CA ASP A 820 29.49 -4.97 41.91
C ASP A 820 28.61 -5.95 42.69
N PHE A 821 27.53 -6.39 42.06
CA PHE A 821 26.58 -7.31 42.66
C PHE A 821 26.19 -8.45 41.70
N PHE A 822 25.85 -9.58 42.32
CA PHE A 822 25.24 -10.73 41.68
C PHE A 822 24.02 -11.14 42.51
N LEU A 823 22.85 -11.14 41.89
CA LEU A 823 21.60 -11.57 42.51
C LEU A 823 21.11 -12.82 41.80
N GLU A 824 20.61 -13.78 42.57
CA GLU A 824 19.90 -14.96 42.08
C GLU A 824 18.52 -14.99 42.73
N ILE A 825 17.48 -14.78 41.92
CA ILE A 825 16.11 -14.60 42.37
C ILE A 825 15.29 -15.79 41.88
N ILE A 826 14.66 -16.51 42.81
CA ILE A 826 13.84 -17.69 42.48
C ILE A 826 12.46 -17.22 42.03
N ILE A 827 11.98 -17.72 40.89
CA ILE A 827 10.64 -17.49 40.38
C ILE A 827 9.62 -18.14 41.33
N PRO A 828 8.69 -17.37 41.89
CA PRO A 828 7.76 -17.85 42.90
C PRO A 828 6.54 -18.55 42.26
N PRO A 829 5.77 -19.35 43.02
CA PRO A 829 4.62 -20.09 42.50
C PRO A 829 3.56 -19.23 41.78
N GLU A 830 3.45 -17.96 42.14
CA GLU A 830 2.53 -16.98 41.54
C GLU A 830 2.86 -16.68 40.07
N MET A 831 4.08 -16.97 39.64
CA MET A 831 4.58 -16.83 38.26
C MET A 831 4.64 -18.16 37.50
N GLU A 832 4.07 -19.24 38.03
CA GLU A 832 3.95 -20.51 37.32
C GLU A 832 3.27 -20.30 35.96
N LYS A 833 3.98 -20.65 34.88
CA LYS A 833 3.58 -20.47 33.47
C LYS A 833 3.36 -19.01 33.05
N ALA A 834 3.96 -18.05 33.76
CA ALA A 834 3.99 -16.66 33.31
C ALA A 834 4.92 -16.49 32.09
N LYS A 835 4.68 -15.47 31.27
CA LYS A 835 5.65 -15.06 30.25
C LYS A 835 6.89 -14.49 30.94
N GLY A 836 8.04 -14.58 30.29
CA GLY A 836 9.35 -14.10 30.75
C GLY A 836 9.45 -12.59 30.93
N PHE A 837 8.54 -11.95 31.66
CA PHE A 837 8.55 -10.51 31.89
C PHE A 837 9.02 -10.17 33.30
N ILE A 838 10.06 -9.35 33.39
CA ILE A 838 10.69 -8.93 34.64
C ILE A 838 10.81 -7.41 34.61
N ARG A 839 10.33 -6.73 35.65
CA ARG A 839 10.46 -5.29 35.79
C ARG A 839 11.26 -4.95 37.04
N ILE A 840 12.24 -4.07 36.89
CA ILE A 840 13.10 -3.62 37.96
C ILE A 840 12.80 -2.15 38.24
N ILE A 841 12.37 -1.87 39.47
CA ILE A 841 12.27 -0.53 40.03
C ILE A 841 13.37 -0.38 41.07
N TRP A 842 13.93 0.81 41.24
CA TRP A 842 14.88 1.03 42.32
C TRP A 842 14.65 2.34 43.06
N CYS A 843 14.93 2.30 44.36
CA CYS A 843 14.93 3.42 45.28
C CYS A 843 16.36 3.70 45.79
N GLY A 844 16.68 4.97 46.02
CA GLY A 844 18.05 5.44 46.27
C GLY A 844 18.55 6.32 45.11
N GLY A 845 19.87 6.27 44.86
CA GLY A 845 20.57 7.04 43.83
C GLY A 845 19.95 7.00 42.42
N SER A 846 20.40 7.90 41.56
CA SER A 846 19.81 8.15 40.23
C SER A 846 20.31 7.20 39.12
N GLU A 847 21.31 6.36 39.41
CA GLU A 847 21.99 5.52 38.42
C GLU A 847 22.03 4.04 38.82
N LEU A 848 21.73 3.15 37.86
CA LEU A 848 21.88 1.69 37.97
C LEU A 848 22.66 1.16 36.76
N ASN A 849 23.67 0.32 36.97
CA ASN A 849 24.40 -0.32 35.89
C ASN A 849 24.10 -1.82 35.85
N LEU A 850 23.82 -2.38 34.66
CA LEU A 850 23.60 -3.82 34.46
C LEU A 850 24.57 -4.40 33.44
N TYR A 851 25.16 -5.54 33.78
CA TYR A 851 26.05 -6.33 32.92
C TYR A 851 25.28 -7.43 32.17
N SER A 852 24.42 -8.17 32.86
CA SER A 852 23.58 -9.19 32.23
C SER A 852 22.36 -9.56 33.08
N VAL A 853 21.30 -10.03 32.43
CA VAL A 853 20.14 -10.68 33.06
C VAL A 853 19.90 -12.01 32.37
N GLU A 854 19.88 -13.10 33.13
CA GLU A 854 19.74 -14.48 32.62
C GLU A 854 18.63 -15.22 33.38
N VAL A 855 17.85 -16.03 32.68
CA VAL A 855 16.85 -16.95 33.24
C VAL A 855 17.36 -18.38 33.11
N SER A 856 17.27 -19.19 34.17
CA SER A 856 17.85 -20.54 34.21
C SER A 856 17.19 -21.59 33.30
N ASN A 857 16.08 -21.26 32.62
CA ASN A 857 15.36 -22.19 31.76
C ASN A 857 16.15 -22.49 30.47
N ASN A 858 16.42 -23.77 30.19
CA ASN A 858 17.24 -24.23 29.07
C ASN A 858 16.42 -24.30 27.78
N ASN A 859 16.28 -23.18 27.07
CA ASN A 859 15.90 -23.20 25.65
C ASN A 859 17.14 -23.32 24.76
N PRO A 860 17.06 -24.04 23.62
CA PRO A 860 18.17 -24.14 22.68
C PRO A 860 18.52 -22.76 22.09
N ASN A 861 19.82 -22.50 21.88
CA ASN A 861 20.27 -21.32 21.13
C ASN A 861 19.63 -21.31 19.73
N ARG A 862 19.16 -20.15 19.26
CA ARG A 862 18.56 -20.01 17.93
C ARG A 862 19.31 -18.97 17.10
N LEU A 863 19.36 -19.22 15.80
CA LEU A 863 19.90 -18.31 14.80
C LEU A 863 18.80 -17.36 14.36
N PHE A 864 19.08 -16.06 14.37
CA PHE A 864 18.16 -15.04 13.87
C PHE A 864 18.86 -14.13 12.87
N TYR A 865 18.22 -13.90 11.74
CA TYR A 865 18.57 -12.82 10.83
C TYR A 865 17.87 -11.55 11.32
N THR A 866 18.64 -10.55 11.75
CA THR A 866 18.11 -9.26 12.18
C THR A 866 18.35 -8.21 11.12
N PHE A 867 17.24 -7.64 10.66
CA PHE A 867 17.26 -6.56 9.69
C PHE A 867 16.98 -5.26 10.45
N GLN A 868 18.05 -4.53 10.82
CA GLN A 868 18.01 -3.24 11.54
C GLN A 868 18.75 -2.14 10.77
N GLY A 869 18.18 -0.93 10.74
CA GLY A 869 18.94 0.30 10.43
C GLY A 869 18.37 1.19 9.33
N SER A 870 19.05 2.32 9.10
CA SER A 870 18.64 3.39 8.17
C SER A 870 18.50 2.96 6.71
N PHE A 871 19.05 1.81 6.31
CA PHE A 871 18.88 1.30 4.96
C PHE A 871 17.52 0.61 4.70
N ILE A 872 16.74 0.31 5.74
CA ILE A 872 15.37 -0.24 5.67
C ILE A 872 14.33 0.91 5.77
N SER A 873 14.78 2.15 5.93
CA SER A 873 13.88 3.34 5.88
C SER A 873 13.15 3.50 4.54
N GLU A 874 13.57 2.75 3.53
CA GLU A 874 12.85 2.54 2.28
C GLU A 874 12.27 1.11 2.24
N PHE A 875 11.04 0.99 1.73
CA PHE A 875 10.40 -0.27 1.42
C PHE A 875 11.36 -1.28 0.76
N SER A 876 11.51 -2.46 1.33
CA SER A 876 12.55 -3.42 0.94
C SER A 876 12.03 -4.87 0.97
N HIS A 877 12.70 -5.75 0.22
CA HIS A 877 12.43 -7.19 0.23
C HIS A 877 13.70 -8.00 0.43
N ILE A 878 13.57 -9.17 1.02
CA ILE A 878 14.53 -10.25 0.81
C ILE A 878 14.18 -10.92 -0.51
N GLU A 879 15.16 -11.15 -1.37
CA GLU A 879 15.03 -11.80 -2.68
C GLU A 879 15.86 -13.07 -2.73
N LYS A 880 15.29 -14.16 -3.23
CA LYS A 880 16.00 -15.40 -3.56
C LYS A 880 15.35 -16.05 -4.76
N THR A 881 16.15 -16.50 -5.74
CA THR A 881 15.61 -17.32 -6.83
C THR A 881 15.87 -18.80 -6.54
N LYS A 882 14.84 -19.63 -6.70
CA LYS A 882 14.89 -21.09 -6.56
C LYS A 882 14.00 -21.71 -7.62
N ASP A 883 14.48 -22.76 -8.28
CA ASP A 883 13.75 -23.49 -9.32
C ASP A 883 13.23 -22.56 -10.44
N GLY A 884 13.98 -21.50 -10.74
CA GLY A 884 13.61 -20.52 -11.77
C GLY A 884 12.56 -19.48 -11.37
N ILE A 885 12.18 -19.41 -10.09
CA ILE A 885 11.18 -18.50 -9.55
C ILE A 885 11.82 -17.57 -8.51
N LEU A 886 11.56 -16.27 -8.63
CA LEU A 886 12.01 -15.27 -7.66
C LEU A 886 11.02 -15.19 -6.48
N TYR A 887 11.46 -15.58 -5.29
CA TYR A 887 10.72 -15.43 -4.05
C TYR A 887 11.12 -14.12 -3.35
N ARG A 888 10.12 -13.37 -2.92
CA ARG A 888 10.29 -12.04 -2.30
C ARG A 888 9.51 -11.96 -1.00
N TRP A 889 10.18 -11.59 0.08
CA TRP A 889 9.57 -11.39 1.40
C TRP A 889 9.64 -9.91 1.77
N ALA A 890 8.47 -9.26 1.92
CA ALA A 890 8.42 -7.85 2.29
C ALA A 890 9.00 -7.64 3.70
N LEU A 891 9.79 -6.59 3.87
CA LEU A 891 10.30 -6.14 5.16
C LEU A 891 9.43 -4.97 5.68
N PRO A 892 9.11 -4.94 6.99
CA PRO A 892 8.27 -3.91 7.58
C PRO A 892 9.00 -2.55 7.64
N TYR A 893 8.23 -1.46 7.59
CA TYR A 893 8.74 -0.08 7.70
C TYR A 893 9.32 0.24 9.09
N ASP A 894 8.90 -0.50 10.13
CA ASP A 894 9.24 -0.21 11.54
C ASP A 894 10.64 -0.72 11.96
N ASN A 895 11.54 -0.93 10.99
CA ASN A 895 12.99 -1.17 11.16
C ASN A 895 13.43 -2.49 11.83
N LEU A 896 12.54 -3.46 12.02
CA LEU A 896 12.93 -4.76 12.57
C LEU A 896 12.10 -5.93 12.03
N ALA A 897 12.79 -6.90 11.42
CA ALA A 897 12.21 -8.19 11.03
C ALA A 897 13.12 -9.33 11.46
N PHE A 898 12.51 -10.50 11.72
CA PHE A 898 13.20 -11.69 12.18
C PHE A 898 12.92 -12.88 11.28
N PHE A 899 13.97 -13.60 10.92
CA PHE A 899 13.88 -14.89 10.27
C PHE A 899 14.75 -15.87 11.06
N SER A 900 14.21 -17.03 11.39
CA SER A 900 14.87 -18.07 12.20
C SER A 900 15.17 -19.35 11.42
N GLU A 901 14.61 -19.48 10.23
CA GLU A 901 14.80 -20.60 9.31
C GLU A 901 15.56 -20.15 8.07
N GLU A 902 16.27 -21.08 7.44
CA GLU A 902 16.83 -20.86 6.12
C GLU A 902 15.70 -20.63 5.11
N LEU A 903 15.87 -19.68 4.20
CA LEU A 903 14.84 -19.27 3.23
C LEU A 903 14.33 -20.46 2.39
N ASP A 904 15.17 -21.46 2.12
CA ASP A 904 14.79 -22.68 1.42
C ASP A 904 13.73 -23.51 2.16
N GLN A 905 13.87 -23.65 3.48
CA GLN A 905 12.91 -24.37 4.32
C GLN A 905 11.58 -23.63 4.37
N TRP A 906 11.64 -22.30 4.37
CA TRP A 906 10.43 -21.47 4.31
C TRP A 906 9.68 -21.69 2.99
N ILE A 907 10.37 -21.72 1.85
CA ILE A 907 9.75 -21.99 0.53
C ILE A 907 9.06 -23.37 0.55
N GLU A 908 9.74 -24.39 1.06
CA GLU A 908 9.18 -25.75 1.16
C GLU A 908 7.91 -25.78 2.03
N LYS A 909 7.90 -25.08 3.16
CA LYS A 909 6.71 -24.96 4.02
C LYS A 909 5.57 -24.18 3.37
N ALA A 910 5.87 -23.12 2.62
CA ALA A 910 4.85 -22.36 1.90
C ALA A 910 4.17 -23.18 0.80
N HIS A 911 4.85 -24.20 0.27
CA HIS A 911 4.30 -25.17 -0.70
C HIS A 911 3.60 -26.36 -0.05
N ALA A 912 3.85 -26.64 1.23
CA ALA A 912 3.21 -27.74 1.93
C ALA A 912 1.71 -27.44 2.11
N ASP A 913 0.84 -28.41 1.79
CA ASP A 913 -0.63 -28.37 1.96
C ASP A 913 -1.06 -28.39 3.45
N GLU A 914 -0.24 -27.85 4.35
CA GLU A 914 -0.49 -27.87 5.78
C GLU A 914 -1.49 -26.76 6.15
N SER A 915 -2.76 -27.05 5.87
CA SER A 915 -3.77 -26.76 6.87
C SER A 915 -3.26 -27.38 8.18
N PRO A 916 -3.09 -26.63 9.27
CA PRO A 916 -2.50 -27.19 10.47
C PRO A 916 -3.33 -28.40 10.92
N LYS A 917 -2.72 -29.59 10.86
CA LYS A 917 -3.38 -30.86 11.17
C LYS A 917 -4.05 -30.75 12.54
N GLU A 918 -5.33 -31.09 12.58
CA GLU A 918 -6.25 -30.92 13.72
C GLU A 918 -5.88 -31.68 15.02
N ASP A 919 -4.71 -32.31 15.13
CA ASP A 919 -4.66 -33.63 15.77
C ASP A 919 -4.27 -33.68 17.27
N TYR A 920 -4.44 -32.60 18.02
CA TYR A 920 -4.31 -32.66 19.50
C TYR A 920 -5.20 -31.66 20.23
N ASN A 921 -5.36 -30.46 19.63
CA ASN A 921 -6.20 -29.41 20.19
C ASN A 921 -7.70 -29.65 19.94
N ASN A 922 -8.12 -30.37 18.89
CA ASN A 922 -9.56 -30.48 18.59
C ASN A 922 -10.37 -31.16 19.71
N ILE A 923 -9.83 -32.20 20.35
CA ILE A 923 -10.55 -32.94 21.39
C ILE A 923 -10.71 -32.09 22.66
N LEU A 924 -9.64 -31.49 23.20
CA LEU A 924 -9.72 -30.63 24.39
C LEU A 924 -10.67 -29.43 24.15
N PHE A 925 -10.63 -28.86 22.95
CA PHE A 925 -11.45 -27.72 22.58
C PHE A 925 -12.94 -28.07 22.38
N GLN A 926 -13.27 -29.23 21.78
CA GLN A 926 -14.65 -29.71 21.68
C GLN A 926 -15.29 -29.92 23.07
N HIS A 927 -14.49 -30.32 24.07
CA HIS A 927 -14.94 -30.48 25.44
C HIS A 927 -15.10 -29.14 26.19
N ILE A 928 -14.22 -28.15 25.94
CA ILE A 928 -14.40 -26.76 26.44
C ILE A 928 -15.65 -26.12 25.81
N LYS A 929 -15.86 -26.27 24.50
CA LYS A 929 -17.04 -25.85 23.75
C LYS A 929 -18.33 -26.44 24.35
N PHE A 930 -18.31 -27.72 24.70
CA PHE A 930 -19.43 -28.38 25.37
C PHE A 930 -19.70 -27.82 26.78
N LEU A 931 -18.67 -27.67 27.62
CA LEU A 931 -18.79 -27.09 28.96
C LEU A 931 -19.35 -25.67 28.94
N MET A 932 -18.87 -24.82 28.02
CA MET A 932 -19.30 -23.42 27.96
C MET A 932 -20.73 -23.27 27.46
N LYS A 933 -21.18 -24.13 26.54
CA LYS A 933 -22.60 -24.19 26.11
C LYS A 933 -23.53 -24.53 27.28
N GLN A 934 -23.13 -25.45 28.16
CA GLN A 934 -23.90 -25.82 29.35
C GLN A 934 -23.93 -24.71 30.40
N ILE A 935 -22.83 -23.96 30.54
CA ILE A 935 -22.72 -22.87 31.52
C ILE A 935 -23.50 -21.61 31.08
N SER A 936 -23.42 -21.23 29.80
CA SER A 936 -24.21 -20.12 29.25
C SER A 936 -25.72 -20.37 29.35
N PHE A 937 -26.14 -21.63 29.15
CA PHE A 937 -27.51 -22.06 29.38
C PHE A 937 -27.95 -21.84 30.85
N LEU A 938 -27.10 -22.22 31.82
CA LEU A 938 -27.34 -22.01 33.25
C LEU A 938 -27.43 -20.52 33.63
N GLU A 939 -26.61 -19.64 33.04
CA GLU A 939 -26.65 -18.20 33.30
C GLU A 939 -27.95 -17.55 32.78
N LYS A 940 -28.40 -17.94 31.60
CA LYS A 940 -29.65 -17.43 30.98
C LYS A 940 -30.87 -17.80 31.84
N GLU A 941 -30.91 -19.04 32.33
CA GLU A 941 -31.92 -19.53 33.29
C GLU A 941 -31.88 -18.77 34.63
N LEU A 942 -30.69 -18.53 35.19
CA LEU A 942 -30.51 -17.75 36.42
C LEU A 942 -30.95 -16.30 36.28
N HIS A 943 -30.72 -15.69 35.11
CA HIS A 943 -31.15 -14.33 34.82
C HIS A 943 -32.68 -14.21 34.70
N LEU A 944 -33.32 -15.13 33.96
CA LEU A 944 -34.77 -15.20 33.84
C LEU A 944 -35.47 -15.37 35.20
N LYS A 945 -34.94 -16.26 36.06
CA LYS A 945 -35.45 -16.41 37.43
C LYS A 945 -35.26 -15.17 38.30
N ARG A 946 -34.26 -14.34 38.01
CA ARG A 946 -34.01 -13.09 38.77
C ARG A 946 -35.03 -12.02 38.44
N ILE A 947 -35.37 -11.88 37.15
CA ILE A 947 -36.44 -10.99 36.67
C ILE A 947 -37.78 -11.43 37.27
N GLU A 948 -38.04 -12.74 37.32
CA GLU A 948 -39.27 -13.30 37.90
C GLU A 948 -39.38 -13.08 39.42
N VAL A 949 -38.26 -13.17 40.15
CA VAL A 949 -38.20 -12.85 41.59
C VAL A 949 -38.37 -11.35 41.86
N GLU A 950 -37.84 -10.48 41.01
CA GLU A 950 -38.06 -9.02 41.14
C GLU A 950 -39.50 -8.63 40.79
N LYS A 951 -40.11 -9.25 39.76
CA LYS A 951 -41.54 -9.11 39.46
C LYS A 951 -42.41 -9.54 40.63
N ASN A 952 -42.08 -10.67 41.27
CA ASN A 952 -42.82 -11.18 42.44
C ASN A 952 -42.64 -10.31 43.70
N LYS A 953 -41.51 -9.60 43.85
CA LYS A 953 -41.32 -8.62 44.92
C LYS A 953 -42.14 -7.34 44.71
N LEU A 954 -42.26 -6.87 43.47
CA LEU A 954 -43.13 -5.75 43.10
C LEU A 954 -44.60 -6.09 43.37
N ILE A 955 -45.04 -7.29 42.99
CA ILE A 955 -46.40 -7.80 43.26
C ILE A 955 -46.66 -7.96 44.77
N GLN A 956 -45.67 -8.38 45.56
CA GLN A 956 -45.80 -8.44 47.04
C GLN A 956 -45.91 -7.03 47.67
N SER A 957 -45.21 -6.03 47.15
CA SER A 957 -45.30 -4.66 47.67
C SER A 957 -46.64 -3.97 47.39
N GLU A 958 -47.35 -4.36 46.33
CA GLU A 958 -48.71 -3.87 46.03
C GLU A 958 -49.80 -4.55 46.90
N VAL A 959 -49.53 -5.74 47.44
CA VAL A 959 -50.51 -6.50 48.24
C VAL A 959 -50.50 -6.11 49.73
N GLU A 960 -49.42 -5.51 50.25
CA GLU A 960 -49.27 -5.16 51.67
C GLU A 960 -49.73 -3.73 52.05
N GLY A 961 -50.25 -2.93 51.11
CA GLY A 961 -50.70 -1.55 51.36
C GLY A 961 -52.21 -1.31 51.20
N ASN A 962 -52.99 -1.39 52.29
CA ASN A 962 -54.26 -0.65 52.45
C ASN A 962 -53.94 0.62 53.27
N ILE A 963 -54.24 1.86 52.85
CA ILE A 963 -55.56 2.53 52.90
C ILE A 963 -55.62 3.66 51.84
N GLY A 964 -56.74 3.72 51.11
CA GLY A 964 -57.27 4.96 50.51
C GLY A 964 -57.69 4.88 49.04
N ILE A 965 -58.83 4.26 48.72
CA ILE A 965 -59.49 4.38 47.40
C ILE A 965 -60.70 5.33 47.54
N PRO A 966 -61.13 6.00 46.45
CA PRO A 966 -62.53 5.90 46.06
C PRO A 966 -62.72 5.31 44.65
N SER A 967 -63.31 4.12 44.66
CA SER A 967 -64.31 3.56 43.73
C SER A 967 -64.10 3.64 42.21
N ILE A 968 -63.88 2.48 41.59
CA ILE A 968 -64.73 2.01 40.47
C ILE A 968 -65.04 0.52 40.66
N ASN A 969 -66.34 0.20 40.60
CA ASN A 969 -66.94 -1.12 40.73
C ASN A 969 -66.54 -2.07 39.60
N LEU A 970 -66.14 -3.30 39.96
CA LEU A 970 -66.33 -4.48 39.11
C LEU A 970 -66.81 -5.63 40.00
N HIS A 971 -68.12 -5.84 40.03
CA HIS A 971 -68.72 -7.14 40.29
C HIS A 971 -68.69 -7.92 38.96
N ASP A 972 -67.86 -8.95 38.85
CA ASP A 972 -68.31 -10.24 38.36
C ASP A 972 -67.36 -11.37 38.78
N HIS A 973 -67.95 -12.50 39.16
CA HIS A 973 -67.32 -13.61 39.86
C HIS A 973 -66.36 -14.45 38.98
N GLY A 974 -65.24 -14.86 39.58
CA GLY A 974 -64.85 -16.27 39.62
C GLY A 974 -63.80 -16.77 38.61
N ASN A 975 -62.54 -16.86 39.06
CA ASN A 975 -61.91 -18.18 39.21
C ASN A 975 -60.71 -18.12 40.19
N VAL A 976 -60.93 -18.66 41.38
CA VAL A 976 -59.88 -19.03 42.33
C VAL A 976 -59.37 -20.40 41.91
N GLY A 977 -58.11 -20.46 41.49
CA GLY A 977 -57.33 -21.67 41.31
C GLY A 977 -55.90 -21.25 40.97
N ASN A 978 -54.85 -21.70 41.64
CA ASN A 978 -54.75 -22.62 42.74
C ASN A 978 -53.34 -22.40 43.33
N LYS A 979 -53.21 -22.08 44.62
CA LYS A 979 -51.89 -21.91 45.27
C LYS A 979 -51.07 -23.20 45.18
N GLU A 980 -51.76 -24.34 45.17
CA GLU A 980 -51.20 -25.67 44.88
C GLU A 980 -50.76 -25.86 43.43
N SER A 981 -51.39 -25.21 42.43
CA SER A 981 -50.94 -25.30 41.02
C SER A 981 -49.65 -24.52 40.79
N ILE A 982 -49.50 -23.36 41.45
CA ILE A 982 -48.26 -22.57 41.40
C ILE A 982 -47.15 -23.30 42.19
N GLU A 983 -47.46 -23.93 43.33
CA GLU A 983 -46.50 -24.77 44.07
C GLU A 983 -46.11 -26.04 43.31
N LEU A 984 -47.03 -26.72 42.60
CA LEU A 984 -46.75 -27.88 41.75
C LEU A 984 -45.95 -27.51 40.49
N GLU A 985 -46.25 -26.36 39.88
CA GLU A 985 -45.49 -25.84 38.73
C GLU A 985 -44.08 -25.40 39.15
N LEU A 986 -43.94 -24.76 40.31
CA LEU A 986 -42.64 -24.49 40.93
C LEU A 986 -41.91 -25.78 41.29
N LEU A 987 -42.56 -26.79 41.88
CA LEU A 987 -41.95 -28.08 42.24
C LEU A 987 -41.48 -28.83 40.99
N GLY A 988 -42.26 -28.83 39.90
CA GLY A 988 -41.90 -29.41 38.61
C GLY A 988 -40.71 -28.70 37.94
N LYS A 989 -40.73 -27.36 37.87
CA LYS A 989 -39.59 -26.55 37.40
C LYS A 989 -38.36 -26.70 38.29
N THR A 990 -38.55 -27.04 39.56
CA THR A 990 -37.47 -27.22 40.55
C THR A 990 -36.82 -28.60 40.44
N GLN A 991 -37.61 -29.65 40.24
CA GLN A 991 -37.11 -31.01 39.94
C GLN A 991 -36.40 -31.06 38.58
N GLN A 992 -36.89 -30.28 37.60
CA GLN A 992 -36.24 -30.11 36.29
C GLN A 992 -34.86 -29.45 36.42
N LEU A 993 -34.74 -28.43 37.29
CA LEU A 993 -33.45 -27.77 37.57
C LEU A 993 -32.48 -28.68 38.35
N GLU A 994 -32.98 -29.48 39.30
CA GLU A 994 -32.18 -30.49 40.03
C GLU A 994 -31.66 -31.58 39.07
N ALA A 995 -32.50 -32.07 38.15
CA ALA A 995 -32.11 -33.04 37.13
C ALA A 995 -31.06 -32.46 36.16
N GLN A 996 -31.24 -31.23 35.69
CA GLN A 996 -30.28 -30.54 34.80
C GLN A 996 -28.93 -30.27 35.48
N LEU A 997 -28.92 -29.90 36.76
CA LEU A 997 -27.68 -29.75 37.53
C LEU A 997 -26.99 -31.09 37.82
N HIS A 998 -27.77 -32.16 37.98
CA HIS A 998 -27.25 -33.52 38.14
C HIS A 998 -26.68 -34.05 36.82
N ASP A 999 -27.27 -33.72 35.66
CA ASP A 999 -26.76 -34.03 34.33
C ASP A 999 -25.47 -33.24 34.03
N ALA A 1000 -25.41 -31.97 34.42
CA ALA A 1000 -24.18 -31.18 34.33
C ALA A 1000 -23.06 -31.77 35.21
N LEU A 1001 -23.39 -32.24 36.41
CA LEU A 1001 -22.44 -32.93 37.29
C LEU A 1001 -21.97 -34.28 36.70
N GLN A 1002 -22.87 -35.07 36.12
CA GLN A 1002 -22.52 -36.32 35.45
C GLN A 1002 -21.68 -36.10 34.18
N CYS A 1003 -21.95 -35.04 33.42
CA CYS A 1003 -21.11 -34.65 32.29
C CYS A 1003 -19.69 -34.27 32.73
N ILE A 1004 -19.53 -33.57 33.85
CA ILE A 1004 -18.22 -33.26 34.43
C ILE A 1004 -17.50 -34.53 34.90
N ILE A 1005 -18.22 -35.49 35.50
CA ILE A 1005 -17.70 -36.81 35.91
C ILE A 1005 -17.24 -37.63 34.68
N VAL A 1006 -18.01 -37.65 33.59
CA VAL A 1006 -17.64 -38.33 32.32
C VAL A 1006 -16.45 -37.65 31.63
N LEU A 1007 -16.34 -36.32 31.72
CA LEU A 1007 -15.19 -35.56 31.22
C LEU A 1007 -13.92 -35.90 32.01
N GLU A 1008 -14.02 -36.01 33.35
CA GLU A 1008 -12.93 -36.48 34.20
C GLU A 1008 -12.55 -37.94 33.86
N ASP A 1009 -13.51 -38.84 33.65
CA ASP A 1009 -13.25 -40.23 33.24
C ASP A 1009 -12.61 -40.34 31.84
N LYS A 1010 -13.00 -39.50 30.87
CA LYS A 1010 -12.36 -39.46 29.53
C LYS A 1010 -10.94 -38.88 29.57
N ILE A 1011 -10.71 -37.86 30.39
CA ILE A 1011 -9.37 -37.31 30.65
C ILE A 1011 -8.51 -38.34 31.41
N ASN A 1012 -9.10 -39.12 32.32
CA ASN A 1012 -8.46 -40.24 33.01
C ASN A 1012 -8.21 -41.45 32.09
N ASN A 1013 -9.02 -41.68 31.05
CA ASN A 1013 -8.82 -42.73 30.06
C ASN A 1013 -7.77 -42.36 29.00
N LEU A 1014 -7.62 -41.08 28.63
CA LEU A 1014 -6.50 -40.61 27.81
C LEU A 1014 -5.13 -40.74 28.52
N ARG A 1015 -5.15 -40.97 29.84
CA ARG A 1015 -3.98 -41.36 30.64
C ARG A 1015 -3.58 -42.84 30.48
N LEU A 1016 -4.48 -43.71 29.97
CA LEU A 1016 -4.20 -45.14 29.75
C LEU A 1016 -3.16 -45.37 28.64
N GLU A 1017 -2.97 -44.41 27.74
CA GLU A 1017 -2.00 -44.55 26.65
C GLU A 1017 -0.57 -44.18 27.04
N TYR A 1018 -0.30 -43.53 28.18
CA TYR A 1018 1.03 -42.92 28.35
C TYR A 1018 1.82 -43.08 29.65
N GLU A 1019 1.28 -43.41 30.83
CA GLU A 1019 2.15 -43.34 32.04
C GLU A 1019 1.99 -44.48 33.04
N GLN A 1020 2.63 -45.61 32.71
CA GLN A 1020 3.18 -46.55 33.69
C GLN A 1020 4.31 -45.88 34.49
N LYS A 1021 4.09 -45.57 35.79
CA LYS A 1021 4.93 -46.06 36.93
C LYS A 1021 4.68 -45.32 38.26
N ASN A 1022 4.44 -46.15 39.29
CA ASN A 1022 4.65 -45.97 40.75
C ASN A 1022 3.61 -45.12 41.50
N LEU A 1023 2.60 -45.65 42.21
CA LEU A 1023 2.47 -46.69 43.27
C LEU A 1023 3.04 -46.37 44.66
N MET A 1024 3.26 -45.09 44.98
CA MET A 1024 3.59 -44.68 46.36
C MET A 1024 2.67 -43.60 46.93
N LEU A 1025 1.84 -42.97 46.06
CA LEU A 1025 0.89 -41.92 46.45
C LEU A 1025 -0.47 -42.46 46.90
N ASP A 1026 -0.85 -43.67 46.48
CA ASP A 1026 -2.16 -44.27 46.80
C ASP A 1026 -2.34 -44.54 48.30
N ASN A 1027 -1.28 -44.95 49.01
CA ASN A 1027 -1.39 -45.25 50.44
C ASN A 1027 -1.51 -44.00 51.33
N GLN A 1028 -0.99 -42.85 50.89
CA GLN A 1028 -1.09 -41.61 51.68
C GLN A 1028 -2.46 -40.95 51.54
N LEU A 1029 -3.12 -41.10 50.39
CA LEU A 1029 -4.49 -40.62 50.19
C LEU A 1029 -5.52 -41.44 50.96
N GLN A 1030 -5.30 -42.75 51.11
CA GLN A 1030 -6.23 -43.63 51.80
C GLN A 1030 -6.30 -43.34 53.32
N ASN A 1031 -5.16 -43.05 53.95
CA ASN A 1031 -5.09 -42.65 55.36
C ASN A 1031 -5.72 -41.27 55.64
N ALA A 1032 -5.65 -40.34 54.68
CA ALA A 1032 -6.31 -39.04 54.80
C ALA A 1032 -7.84 -39.15 54.69
N MET A 1033 -8.36 -40.10 53.91
CA MET A 1033 -9.80 -40.36 53.80
C MET A 1033 -10.38 -41.01 55.06
N GLU A 1034 -9.64 -41.91 55.72
CA GLU A 1034 -10.10 -42.51 56.99
C GLU A 1034 -10.18 -41.50 58.14
N PHE A 1035 -9.25 -40.53 58.18
CA PHE A 1035 -9.26 -39.45 59.19
C PHE A 1035 -10.43 -38.47 59.01
N ILE A 1036 -10.89 -38.27 57.77
CA ILE A 1036 -12.03 -37.41 57.42
C ILE A 1036 -13.36 -38.08 57.79
N ASN A 1037 -13.48 -39.39 57.60
CA ASN A 1037 -14.66 -40.16 58.02
C ASN A 1037 -14.86 -40.13 59.55
N LEU A 1038 -13.77 -40.08 60.33
CA LEU A 1038 -13.83 -40.00 61.79
C LEU A 1038 -14.30 -38.61 62.31
N LEU A 1039 -14.17 -37.56 61.50
CA LEU A 1039 -14.57 -36.20 61.85
C LEU A 1039 -16.05 -35.90 61.50
N GLU A 1040 -16.62 -36.58 60.49
CA GLU A 1040 -18.07 -36.53 60.18
C GLU A 1040 -18.93 -37.06 61.34
N GLU A 1041 -18.41 -37.99 62.14
CA GLU A 1041 -19.23 -38.71 63.13
C GLU A 1041 -19.46 -37.94 64.45
N LYS A 1042 -18.64 -36.93 64.79
CA LYS A 1042 -18.60 -36.39 66.17
C LYS A 1042 -19.03 -34.93 66.40
N VAL A 1043 -19.13 -34.07 65.39
CA VAL A 1043 -19.19 -32.61 65.66
C VAL A 1043 -20.53 -31.95 65.33
N ILE A 1044 -21.45 -32.59 64.61
CA ILE A 1044 -22.65 -31.89 64.09
C ILE A 1044 -23.98 -32.25 64.80
N PRO A 1045 -24.07 -32.30 66.14
CA PRO A 1045 -25.31 -32.00 66.82
C PRO A 1045 -25.22 -30.62 67.50
N HIS A 1046 -25.81 -29.58 66.92
CA HIS A 1046 -26.86 -28.81 67.61
C HIS A 1046 -27.50 -27.69 66.76
N LYS A 1047 -28.79 -27.56 67.03
CA LYS A 1047 -29.87 -26.83 66.35
C LYS A 1047 -29.76 -25.30 66.44
N SER A 1048 -30.29 -24.62 65.44
CA SER A 1048 -31.02 -23.36 65.65
C SER A 1048 -32.43 -23.46 65.04
N ASN A 1049 -33.44 -23.15 65.85
CA ASN A 1049 -34.86 -23.23 65.53
C ASN A 1049 -35.29 -22.09 64.60
N PHE A 1050 -35.98 -22.39 63.50
CA PHE A 1050 -37.27 -21.79 63.11
C PHE A 1050 -37.87 -22.55 61.90
N THR A 1051 -39.15 -22.90 62.00
CA THR A 1051 -39.86 -23.92 61.21
C THR A 1051 -40.56 -23.37 59.95
N ILE A 1052 -40.12 -23.78 58.75
CA ILE A 1052 -40.99 -23.99 57.57
C ILE A 1052 -40.50 -25.26 56.82
N LYS A 1053 -41.37 -26.27 56.74
CA LYS A 1053 -41.09 -27.70 56.54
C LYS A 1053 -40.41 -28.19 55.24
N ASN A 1054 -40.02 -27.32 54.30
CA ASN A 1054 -39.43 -27.79 53.03
C ASN A 1054 -38.37 -26.90 52.37
N LYS A 1055 -37.96 -25.77 52.98
CA LYS A 1055 -36.93 -24.89 52.39
C LYS A 1055 -35.50 -25.39 52.59
N ASP A 1056 -35.22 -26.07 53.69
CA ASP A 1056 -33.85 -26.47 54.06
C ASP A 1056 -33.31 -27.65 53.25
N ASN A 1057 -34.17 -28.58 52.81
CA ASN A 1057 -33.72 -29.76 52.05
C ASN A 1057 -33.32 -29.43 50.61
N PHE A 1058 -34.07 -28.54 49.95
CA PHE A 1058 -33.79 -28.12 48.56
C PHE A 1058 -32.61 -27.16 48.47
N ARG A 1059 -32.58 -26.13 49.33
CA ARG A 1059 -31.47 -25.17 49.36
C ARG A 1059 -30.15 -25.86 49.74
N ALA A 1060 -30.19 -26.83 50.65
CA ALA A 1060 -29.02 -27.64 50.99
C ALA A 1060 -28.56 -28.53 49.82
N ARG A 1061 -29.47 -29.20 49.09
CA ARG A 1061 -29.13 -30.02 47.91
C ARG A 1061 -28.52 -29.21 46.77
N LEU A 1062 -29.12 -28.07 46.42
CA LEU A 1062 -28.63 -27.19 45.37
C LEU A 1062 -27.24 -26.62 45.72
N ILE A 1063 -27.04 -26.20 46.98
CA ILE A 1063 -25.74 -25.74 47.48
C ILE A 1063 -24.73 -26.91 47.48
N ARG A 1064 -25.14 -28.16 47.74
CA ARG A 1064 -24.28 -29.35 47.72
C ARG A 1064 -23.79 -29.65 46.30
N ILE A 1065 -24.67 -29.61 45.29
CA ILE A 1065 -24.33 -29.84 43.88
C ILE A 1065 -23.46 -28.69 43.35
N ILE A 1066 -23.80 -27.42 43.62
CA ILE A 1066 -23.00 -26.26 43.22
C ILE A 1066 -21.61 -26.28 43.87
N LYS A 1067 -21.50 -26.67 45.15
CA LYS A 1067 -20.19 -26.84 45.81
C LYS A 1067 -19.37 -27.97 45.19
N GLN A 1068 -19.98 -29.08 44.78
CA GLN A 1068 -19.30 -30.19 44.10
C GLN A 1068 -18.79 -29.76 42.71
N ILE A 1069 -19.59 -29.03 41.93
CA ILE A 1069 -19.21 -28.48 40.62
C ILE A 1069 -18.05 -27.48 40.78
N CYS A 1070 -18.14 -26.52 41.70
CA CYS A 1070 -17.06 -25.55 41.95
C CYS A 1070 -15.77 -26.23 42.43
N LYS A 1071 -15.86 -27.25 43.30
CA LYS A 1071 -14.68 -27.97 43.82
C LYS A 1071 -13.97 -28.76 42.72
N ARG A 1072 -14.70 -29.44 41.83
CA ARG A 1072 -14.13 -30.17 40.68
C ARG A 1072 -13.57 -29.22 39.60
N LEU A 1073 -14.27 -28.11 39.30
CA LEU A 1073 -13.76 -27.06 38.40
C LEU A 1073 -12.46 -26.43 38.92
N ILE A 1074 -12.34 -26.16 40.22
CA ILE A 1074 -11.08 -25.64 40.80
C ILE A 1074 -9.93 -26.65 40.67
N ILE A 1075 -10.20 -27.95 40.80
CA ILE A 1075 -9.20 -29.01 40.59
C ILE A 1075 -8.76 -29.08 39.11
N LEU A 1076 -9.72 -28.98 38.18
CA LEU A 1076 -9.47 -28.88 36.73
C LEU A 1076 -8.69 -27.62 36.35
N ILE A 1077 -9.04 -26.47 36.94
CA ILE A 1077 -8.36 -25.17 36.76
C ILE A 1077 -6.90 -25.21 37.27
N LYS A 1078 -6.66 -25.86 38.42
CA LYS A 1078 -5.29 -26.07 38.94
C LYS A 1078 -4.46 -27.00 38.06
N ARG A 1079 -5.10 -27.95 37.37
CA ARG A 1079 -4.45 -28.94 36.50
C ARG A 1079 -4.25 -28.44 35.06
N TYR A 1080 -5.13 -27.56 34.57
CA TYR A 1080 -5.12 -26.95 33.23
C TYR A 1080 -5.33 -25.43 33.33
N PRO A 1081 -4.23 -24.66 33.50
CA PRO A 1081 -4.28 -23.21 33.81
C PRO A 1081 -5.01 -22.34 32.78
N LEU A 1082 -5.17 -22.78 31.53
CA LEU A 1082 -5.97 -22.08 30.52
C LEU A 1082 -7.45 -21.91 30.93
N LEU A 1083 -7.94 -22.69 31.91
CA LEU A 1083 -9.30 -22.61 32.45
C LEU A 1083 -9.44 -21.52 33.55
N ILE A 1084 -8.35 -20.89 34.00
CA ILE A 1084 -8.36 -19.85 35.05
C ILE A 1084 -9.17 -18.62 34.62
N SER A 1085 -8.92 -18.12 33.42
CA SER A 1085 -9.62 -16.98 32.83
C SER A 1085 -11.10 -17.28 32.59
N ILE A 1086 -11.46 -18.52 32.24
CA ILE A 1086 -12.84 -19.00 32.18
C ILE A 1086 -13.48 -18.97 33.58
N GLY A 1087 -12.76 -19.39 34.63
CA GLY A 1087 -13.26 -19.35 36.01
C GLY A 1087 -13.54 -17.93 36.54
N ASP A 1088 -12.75 -16.94 36.12
CA ASP A 1088 -12.94 -15.53 36.45
C ASP A 1088 -14.11 -14.90 35.69
N LEU A 1089 -14.25 -15.21 34.40
CA LEU A 1089 -15.38 -14.78 33.56
C LEU A 1089 -16.73 -15.24 34.15
N LEU A 1090 -16.74 -16.45 34.71
CA LEU A 1090 -17.88 -17.07 35.41
C LEU A 1090 -18.08 -16.57 36.84
N ARG A 1091 -17.26 -15.61 37.31
CA ARG A 1091 -17.32 -15.03 38.67
C ARG A 1091 -17.35 -16.10 39.77
N LEU A 1092 -16.65 -17.23 39.58
CA LEU A 1092 -16.64 -18.36 40.52
C LEU A 1092 -16.21 -17.92 41.92
N ARG A 1093 -15.25 -16.99 42.01
CA ARG A 1093 -14.81 -16.34 43.25
C ARG A 1093 -15.93 -15.61 43.98
N ARG A 1094 -16.84 -14.96 43.24
CA ARG A 1094 -18.02 -14.24 43.77
C ARG A 1094 -19.12 -15.20 44.21
N ILE A 1095 -19.31 -16.31 43.49
CA ILE A 1095 -20.24 -17.39 43.87
C ILE A 1095 -19.73 -18.07 45.15
N TYR A 1096 -18.43 -18.35 45.23
CA TYR A 1096 -17.75 -18.87 46.42
C TYR A 1096 -17.92 -17.95 47.65
N HIS A 1097 -17.66 -16.65 47.50
CA HIS A 1097 -17.85 -15.69 48.59
C HIS A 1097 -19.32 -15.48 49.01
N LYS A 1098 -20.27 -15.48 48.06
CA LYS A 1098 -21.71 -15.33 48.36
C LYS A 1098 -22.31 -16.52 49.11
N LEU A 1099 -21.72 -17.71 48.97
CA LEU A 1099 -22.11 -18.91 49.72
C LEU A 1099 -21.54 -18.93 51.16
N LYS A 1100 -20.86 -17.86 51.61
CA LYS A 1100 -20.25 -17.71 52.94
C LYS A 1100 -19.42 -18.92 53.39
N LEU A 1101 -18.60 -19.49 52.50
CA LEU A 1101 -17.50 -20.35 52.89
C LEU A 1101 -16.35 -19.46 53.39
N ARG A 1102 -16.31 -19.14 54.69
CA ARG A 1102 -15.14 -18.49 55.30
C ARG A 1102 -14.08 -19.54 55.62
N GLY A 1103 -12.84 -19.31 55.21
CA GLY A 1103 -11.67 -19.98 55.81
C GLY A 1103 -10.55 -20.46 54.89
N TRP A 1104 -10.67 -20.37 53.57
CA TRP A 1104 -9.62 -20.78 52.64
C TRP A 1104 -9.44 -19.68 51.59
N VAL A 1105 -8.39 -18.86 51.77
CA VAL A 1105 -7.90 -17.83 50.84
C VAL A 1105 -6.94 -18.48 49.86
#